data_AF-A0A0R1TQM0-F1
#
_entry.id   AF-A0A0R1TQM0-F1
#
_cell.length_a   1.000
_cell.length_b   1.000
_cell.length_c   1.000
_cell.angle_alpha   90.00
_cell.angle_beta   90.00
_cell.angle_gamma   90.00
#
_symmetry.space_group_name_H-M   'P 1'
#
loop_
_entity.id
_entity.type
_entity.pdbx_description
1 polymer ?
#
loop_
_entity_poly.entity_id
_entity_poly.type
_entity_poly.pdbx_seq_one_letter_code
_entity_poly.pdbx_strand_id
1 'polypeptide(L)'
;MSFTFIDNYLSTNYVLANIFSSIILLIILLANRNVDDFSRARQYFTWGTLALIAYFLCDSYWMMMKTEVVKFHWLRAVWINAFLAWILNLVSVLFFSYILHRRRHRCILRIHFLWRNLPAILDSGAVLLLAMFWPESLLTKHGQVTWLCDVTFLSIPVLYSLLVVLLSLRKFFEQRGEKFFLTLGGYPLVMIFSGLIQIQGWEIPLFCLSVTAYVVYSYTSLTINKISLDNLTGLHHRQYVQSQAQKLLNQGTRDYHLLMVDVNNLKQVNDIHGHLRGDEVLKIVGQALQNLTIKRKLLACRYGGDEFLVLLHSKKIQTLEKVKHELRQEIRKIAAEMQADTLPQVAIGSSQLGESLKSSIKEADQKLYADKRHLKSNSRQLDLFIDRVTGLRNANYLNNQQFIQTEKRQATVIFWDISNLQGFNKQYGYDRGNGILKKAAEAIKVEFLDELTVRYTEDKFVTITFKPGVADKVQRVCKNFNTLIKNRTVNLRVGSYQWQQKQETVIMAVDKARQAKNYLGQNRQENYIAYNHEVEEYYANKEYILTHFNIAIQRGWIKPYFQVQIRSLTGNYAGMEALARWEDPQKGIISPNVFIPILEEAHLVEFLDLYMLEQICQAIVSGEKYGLPIVPISFNLSPLDLEGGKIVNKVEKVRQKYQVDPHYIKIEILESAMTQNEADFRKAITEFQQLGYEVWLDDFGSGYSSLNNLQNYKFNMVKLDRFFLQKSETTPQAKVLITQVVSLIKQLGMHVLCEGVETEAQVEFLKQIGCERLQGYYYSKPMPYEKAWNFLKKSEFKYYESYEEGVYYDKISQIDILSDPFNENSDFDGRYPLGIVQRDAQNKLSIYLLNRRYQEVMEYYNYDNQKLEETLAKDKSLHAEVIKILTQSEHSKTAIAAHLNFHGHDFVLRAKPLAHYQSKVTYVYMLGSLENLMR
;
A
#
# COMPACT_ATOMS: atom_id res chain seq x y z
N MET A 1 -20.33 7.55 -73.74
CA MET A 1 -19.29 6.73 -73.08
C MET A 1 -18.44 7.51 -72.06
N SER A 2 -18.59 8.83 -71.88
CA SER A 2 -17.74 9.63 -70.99
C SER A 2 -18.29 9.88 -69.57
N PHE A 3 -19.61 9.84 -69.33
CA PHE A 3 -20.17 10.04 -67.98
C PHE A 3 -20.14 8.76 -67.11
N THR A 4 -20.52 7.61 -67.67
CA THR A 4 -20.50 6.32 -66.97
C THR A 4 -19.08 5.86 -66.59
N PHE A 5 -18.06 6.25 -67.35
CA PHE A 5 -16.67 5.93 -67.03
C PHE A 5 -16.15 6.81 -65.88
N ILE A 6 -16.56 8.08 -65.80
CA ILE A 6 -16.19 9.00 -64.72
C ILE A 6 -16.88 8.60 -63.42
N ASP A 7 -18.17 8.25 -63.47
CA ASP A 7 -18.91 7.77 -62.29
C ASP A 7 -18.36 6.44 -61.76
N ASN A 8 -18.04 5.49 -62.65
CA ASN A 8 -17.39 4.23 -62.25
C ASN A 8 -15.96 4.46 -61.74
N TYR A 9 -15.22 5.44 -62.26
CA TYR A 9 -13.87 5.77 -61.79
C TYR A 9 -13.90 6.44 -60.42
N LEU A 10 -14.83 7.37 -60.19
CA LEU A 10 -15.06 8.02 -58.91
C LEU A 10 -15.55 7.02 -57.86
N SER A 11 -16.49 6.14 -58.21
CA SER A 11 -16.99 5.10 -57.30
C SER A 11 -15.90 4.07 -56.95
N THR A 12 -15.04 3.69 -57.91
CA THR A 12 -13.93 2.76 -57.66
C THR A 12 -12.88 3.39 -56.75
N ASN A 13 -12.51 4.66 -57.00
CA ASN A 13 -11.59 5.38 -56.13
C ASN A 13 -12.17 5.60 -54.72
N TYR A 14 -13.47 5.82 -54.62
CA TYR A 14 -14.18 5.93 -53.35
C TYR A 14 -14.11 4.63 -52.54
N VAL A 15 -14.42 3.50 -53.18
CA VAL A 15 -14.32 2.17 -52.58
C VAL A 15 -12.89 1.88 -52.12
N LEU A 16 -11.88 2.19 -52.95
CA LEU A 16 -10.47 2.02 -52.59
C LEU A 16 -10.06 2.92 -51.42
N ALA A 17 -10.53 4.17 -51.36
CA ALA A 17 -10.25 5.09 -50.25
C ALA A 17 -10.86 4.61 -48.92
N ASN A 18 -12.07 4.07 -48.96
CA ASN A 18 -12.73 3.47 -47.79
C ASN A 18 -11.98 2.22 -47.30
N ILE A 19 -11.59 1.32 -48.22
CA ILE A 19 -10.78 0.13 -47.88
C ILE A 19 -9.44 0.54 -47.27
N PHE A 20 -8.76 1.53 -47.85
CA PHE A 20 -7.49 2.04 -47.34
C PHE A 20 -7.64 2.65 -45.94
N SER A 21 -8.72 3.40 -45.70
CA SER A 21 -9.06 3.95 -44.38
C SER A 21 -9.30 2.84 -43.35
N SER A 22 -10.00 1.76 -43.72
CA SER A 22 -10.17 0.59 -42.87
C SER A 22 -8.84 -0.08 -42.50
N ILE A 23 -7.91 -0.19 -43.46
CA ILE A 23 -6.57 -0.75 -43.21
C ILE A 23 -5.79 0.12 -42.21
N ILE A 24 -5.80 1.44 -42.37
CA ILE A 24 -5.14 2.36 -41.45
C ILE A 24 -5.70 2.21 -40.03
N LEU A 25 -7.03 2.19 -39.89
CA LEU A 25 -7.67 2.02 -38.59
C LEU A 25 -7.34 0.66 -37.96
N LEU A 26 -7.21 -0.40 -38.75
CA LEU A 26 -6.79 -1.70 -38.28
C LEU A 26 -5.34 -1.70 -37.78
N ILE A 27 -4.42 -1.03 -38.49
CA ILE A 27 -3.03 -0.86 -38.05
C ILE A 27 -2.97 -0.10 -36.72
N ILE A 28 -3.76 0.97 -36.58
CA ILE A 28 -3.86 1.74 -35.32
C ILE A 28 -4.36 0.85 -34.18
N LEU A 29 -5.38 0.01 -34.44
CA LEU A 29 -5.92 -0.93 -33.46
C LEU A 29 -4.86 -1.94 -32.98
N LEU A 30 -4.08 -2.48 -33.92
CA LEU A 30 -3.00 -3.44 -33.64
C LEU A 30 -1.85 -2.79 -32.87
N ALA A 31 -1.46 -1.57 -33.24
CA ALA A 31 -0.43 -0.81 -32.51
C ALA A 31 -0.85 -0.48 -31.07
N ASN A 32 -2.15 -0.27 -30.83
CA ASN A 32 -2.70 0.00 -29.51
C ASN A 32 -2.76 -1.24 -28.59
N ARG A 33 -2.39 -2.44 -29.08
CA ARG A 33 -2.39 -3.66 -28.24
C ARG A 33 -1.30 -3.71 -27.16
N ASN A 34 -0.29 -2.84 -27.22
CA ASN A 34 0.85 -2.87 -26.30
C ASN A 34 0.73 -1.89 -25.11
N VAL A 35 -0.45 -1.30 -24.86
CA VAL A 35 -0.68 -0.32 -23.78
C VAL A 35 -1.58 -0.94 -22.71
N ASP A 36 -1.00 -1.49 -21.64
CA ASP A 36 -1.74 -2.32 -20.66
C ASP A 36 -2.44 -1.54 -19.53
N ASP A 37 -2.23 -0.23 -19.45
CA ASP A 37 -2.58 0.57 -18.25
C ASP A 37 -4.03 1.13 -18.22
N PHE A 38 -4.88 0.80 -19.21
CA PHE A 38 -6.23 1.39 -19.35
C PHE A 38 -7.29 0.40 -19.87
N SER A 39 -7.54 -0.71 -19.17
CA SER A 39 -8.38 -1.82 -19.67
C SER A 39 -9.74 -1.40 -20.26
N ARG A 40 -10.57 -0.61 -19.54
CA ARG A 40 -11.90 -0.18 -20.03
C ARG A 40 -11.88 0.94 -21.06
N ALA A 41 -11.00 1.92 -20.92
CA ALA A 41 -10.84 2.98 -21.94
C ALA A 41 -10.35 2.38 -23.26
N ARG A 42 -9.35 1.50 -23.19
CA ARG A 42 -8.87 0.73 -24.32
C ARG A 42 -9.99 -0.07 -24.96
N GLN A 43 -10.85 -0.74 -24.18
CA GLN A 43 -12.02 -1.45 -24.71
C GLN A 43 -12.94 -0.52 -25.52
N TYR A 44 -13.38 0.62 -24.98
CA TYR A 44 -14.28 1.53 -25.71
C TYR A 44 -13.65 2.08 -27.00
N PHE A 45 -12.36 2.41 -26.97
CA PHE A 45 -11.63 2.85 -28.16
C PHE A 45 -11.49 1.73 -29.20
N THR A 46 -11.19 0.51 -28.75
CA THR A 46 -11.10 -0.68 -29.61
C THR A 46 -12.44 -0.95 -30.28
N TRP A 47 -13.53 -0.97 -29.50
CA TRP A 47 -14.88 -1.20 -30.03
C TRP A 47 -15.33 -0.09 -30.98
N GLY A 48 -15.06 1.19 -30.64
CA GLY A 48 -15.39 2.32 -31.51
C GLY A 48 -14.65 2.29 -32.84
N THR A 49 -13.36 1.94 -32.80
CA THR A 49 -12.52 1.80 -34.01
C THR A 49 -12.97 0.61 -34.87
N LEU A 50 -13.30 -0.53 -34.25
CA LEU A 50 -13.83 -1.70 -34.98
C LEU A 50 -15.17 -1.41 -35.66
N ALA A 51 -16.06 -0.70 -34.97
CA ALA A 51 -17.35 -0.28 -35.54
C ALA A 51 -17.13 0.65 -36.75
N LEU A 52 -16.18 1.59 -36.68
CA LEU A 52 -15.86 2.47 -37.80
C LEU A 52 -15.26 1.71 -39.01
N ILE A 53 -14.42 0.70 -38.77
CA ILE A 53 -13.92 -0.18 -39.84
C ILE A 53 -15.08 -0.91 -40.54
N ALA A 54 -16.04 -1.44 -39.76
CA ALA A 54 -17.21 -2.13 -40.30
C ALA A 54 -18.10 -1.20 -41.14
N TYR A 55 -18.25 0.06 -40.71
CA TYR A 55 -18.97 1.09 -41.47
C TYR A 55 -18.37 1.27 -42.87
N PHE A 56 -17.07 1.55 -42.97
CA PHE A 56 -16.40 1.79 -44.25
C PHE A 56 -16.50 0.61 -45.22
N LEU A 57 -16.45 -0.62 -44.71
CA LEU A 57 -16.60 -1.83 -45.52
C LEU A 57 -18.03 -1.99 -46.05
N CYS A 58 -19.04 -1.75 -45.20
CA CYS A 58 -20.44 -1.84 -45.61
C CYS A 58 -20.82 -0.74 -46.61
N ASP A 59 -20.29 0.47 -46.43
CA ASP A 59 -20.51 1.62 -47.30
C ASP A 59 -19.84 1.41 -48.68
N SER A 60 -18.63 0.85 -48.68
CA SER A 60 -17.97 0.40 -49.91
C SER A 60 -18.83 -0.64 -50.66
N TYR A 61 -19.37 -1.62 -49.93
CA TYR A 61 -20.23 -2.64 -50.51
C TYR A 61 -21.55 -2.05 -51.05
N TRP A 62 -22.13 -1.08 -50.34
CA TRP A 62 -23.30 -0.35 -50.81
C TRP A 62 -23.03 0.40 -52.12
N MET A 63 -21.92 1.14 -52.18
CA MET A 63 -21.53 1.87 -53.40
C MET A 63 -21.33 0.90 -54.58
N MET A 64 -20.71 -0.26 -54.34
CA MET A 64 -20.55 -1.29 -55.38
C MET A 64 -21.87 -1.89 -55.87
N MET A 65 -22.90 -1.99 -55.02
CA MET A 65 -24.23 -2.40 -55.45
C MET A 65 -24.92 -1.30 -56.27
N LYS A 66 -24.76 -0.03 -55.87
CA LYS A 66 -25.35 1.14 -56.55
C LYS A 66 -24.77 1.32 -57.96
N THR A 67 -23.47 1.06 -58.14
CA THR A 67 -22.81 1.11 -59.47
C THR A 67 -22.96 -0.17 -60.28
N GLU A 68 -23.88 -1.07 -59.90
CA GLU A 68 -24.18 -2.35 -60.55
C GLU A 68 -23.00 -3.34 -60.63
N VAL A 69 -21.87 -3.06 -59.96
CA VAL A 69 -20.73 -3.99 -59.86
C VAL A 69 -21.13 -5.26 -59.11
N VAL A 70 -22.01 -5.13 -58.12
CA VAL A 70 -22.65 -6.24 -57.42
C VAL A 70 -24.15 -6.23 -57.73
N LYS A 71 -24.73 -7.41 -58.03
CA LYS A 71 -26.17 -7.52 -58.35
C LYS A 71 -27.03 -6.86 -57.28
N PHE A 72 -27.79 -5.85 -57.68
CA PHE A 72 -28.65 -5.08 -56.81
C PHE A 72 -29.90 -5.87 -56.41
N HIS A 73 -30.13 -6.02 -55.10
CA HIS A 73 -31.41 -6.48 -54.57
C HIS A 73 -31.91 -5.42 -53.59
N TRP A 74 -33.04 -4.79 -53.92
CA TRP A 74 -33.52 -3.58 -53.22
C TRP A 74 -33.67 -3.77 -51.70
N LEU A 75 -34.17 -4.94 -51.25
CA LEU A 75 -34.22 -5.28 -49.82
C LEU A 75 -32.83 -5.28 -49.16
N ARG A 76 -31.78 -5.75 -49.85
CA ARG A 76 -30.41 -5.74 -49.31
C ARG A 76 -29.89 -4.31 -49.19
N ALA A 77 -30.20 -3.44 -50.14
CA ALA A 77 -29.83 -2.03 -50.08
C ALA A 77 -30.50 -1.31 -48.89
N VAL A 78 -31.80 -1.58 -48.66
CA VAL A 78 -32.54 -1.11 -47.47
C VAL A 78 -31.84 -1.55 -46.18
N TRP A 79 -31.52 -2.85 -46.07
CA TRP A 79 -30.85 -3.41 -44.89
C TRP A 79 -29.47 -2.80 -44.64
N ILE A 80 -28.68 -2.60 -45.70
CA ILE A 80 -27.33 -2.05 -45.60
C ILE A 80 -27.37 -0.59 -45.17
N ASN A 81 -28.29 0.21 -45.70
CA ASN A 81 -28.46 1.60 -45.26
C ASN A 81 -28.87 1.70 -43.78
N ALA A 82 -29.82 0.88 -43.34
CA ALA A 82 -30.21 0.84 -41.93
C ALA A 82 -29.05 0.40 -41.02
N PHE A 83 -28.25 -0.56 -41.48
CA PHE A 83 -27.08 -1.04 -40.75
C PHE A 83 -25.97 0.02 -40.64
N LEU A 84 -25.72 0.78 -41.72
CA LEU A 84 -24.78 1.90 -41.73
C LEU A 84 -25.18 2.99 -40.73
N ALA A 85 -26.47 3.34 -40.68
CA ALA A 85 -27.02 4.30 -39.72
C ALA A 85 -26.75 3.85 -38.27
N TRP A 86 -27.02 2.57 -38.00
CA TRP A 86 -26.86 1.99 -36.68
C TRP A 86 -25.40 1.98 -36.22
N ILE A 87 -24.47 1.60 -37.10
CA ILE A 87 -23.03 1.61 -36.79
C ILE A 87 -22.54 3.02 -36.44
N LEU A 88 -22.96 4.03 -37.19
CA LEU A 88 -22.55 5.42 -36.96
C LEU A 88 -22.97 5.90 -35.54
N ASN A 89 -24.17 5.51 -35.10
CA ASN A 89 -24.66 5.80 -33.75
C ASN A 89 -23.86 5.05 -32.68
N LEU A 90 -23.54 3.78 -32.92
CA LEU A 90 -22.71 2.98 -32.02
C LEU A 90 -21.31 3.59 -31.83
N VAL A 91 -20.67 4.04 -32.93
CA VAL A 91 -19.36 4.72 -32.92
C VAL A 91 -19.40 5.95 -32.01
N SER A 92 -20.39 6.82 -32.20
CA SER A 92 -20.58 8.04 -31.41
C SER A 92 -20.69 7.75 -29.91
N VAL A 93 -21.47 6.73 -29.52
CA VAL A 93 -21.65 6.33 -28.11
C VAL A 93 -20.34 5.79 -27.50
N LEU A 94 -19.61 4.95 -28.23
CA LEU A 94 -18.39 4.31 -27.75
C LEU A 94 -17.24 5.32 -27.59
N PHE A 95 -17.05 6.22 -28.56
CA PHE A 95 -16.02 7.27 -28.45
C PHE A 95 -16.33 8.27 -27.32
N PHE A 96 -17.61 8.63 -27.13
CA PHE A 96 -18.00 9.47 -26.01
C PHE A 96 -17.73 8.79 -24.65
N SER A 97 -18.04 7.50 -24.55
CA SER A 97 -17.75 6.68 -23.36
C SER A 97 -16.25 6.56 -23.10
N TYR A 98 -15.43 6.39 -24.14
CA TYR A 98 -13.96 6.41 -24.04
C TYR A 98 -13.44 7.73 -23.47
N ILE A 99 -13.91 8.87 -24.01
CA ILE A 99 -13.45 10.20 -23.61
C ILE A 99 -13.83 10.52 -22.17
N LEU A 100 -15.06 10.20 -21.75
CA LEU A 100 -15.53 10.33 -20.37
C LEU A 100 -14.66 9.53 -19.40
N HIS A 101 -14.32 8.30 -19.78
CA HIS A 101 -13.51 7.41 -18.95
C HIS A 101 -12.09 7.95 -18.74
N ARG A 102 -11.48 8.57 -19.77
CA ARG A 102 -10.10 9.09 -19.71
C ARG A 102 -9.92 10.29 -18.77
N ARG A 103 -10.96 11.10 -18.54
CA ARG A 103 -10.85 12.34 -17.72
C ARG A 103 -11.14 12.17 -16.23
N ARG A 104 -11.37 10.94 -15.72
CA ARG A 104 -11.65 10.65 -14.29
C ARG A 104 -12.71 11.57 -13.64
N HIS A 105 -13.68 12.08 -14.40
CA HIS A 105 -14.80 12.82 -13.79
C HIS A 105 -15.77 11.82 -13.17
N ARG A 106 -15.65 11.59 -11.85
CA ARG A 106 -16.45 10.58 -11.11
C ARG A 106 -17.90 10.97 -10.82
N CYS A 107 -18.30 12.23 -10.95
CA CYS A 107 -19.55 12.70 -10.31
C CYS A 107 -20.81 12.88 -11.18
N ILE A 108 -20.80 12.76 -12.51
CA ILE A 108 -21.98 13.21 -13.29
C ILE A 108 -22.39 12.19 -14.38
N LEU A 109 -23.62 11.66 -14.23
CA LEU A 109 -24.41 10.81 -15.15
C LEU A 109 -24.15 9.28 -15.20
N ARG A 110 -24.35 8.55 -14.08
CA ARG A 110 -24.84 7.14 -14.18
C ARG A 110 -26.32 7.06 -14.57
N ILE A 111 -27.11 8.12 -14.28
CA ILE A 111 -28.57 8.18 -14.50
C ILE A 111 -29.00 8.88 -15.80
N HIS A 112 -28.12 9.57 -16.56
CA HIS A 112 -28.49 10.08 -17.89
C HIS A 112 -27.66 9.49 -19.05
N PHE A 113 -26.83 8.47 -18.83
CA PHE A 113 -26.17 7.77 -19.95
C PHE A 113 -27.21 7.09 -20.87
N LEU A 114 -28.26 6.52 -20.27
CA LEU A 114 -29.41 5.99 -21.01
C LEU A 114 -30.22 7.10 -21.68
N TRP A 115 -30.68 8.11 -20.93
CA TRP A 115 -31.50 9.19 -21.47
C TRP A 115 -30.85 10.04 -22.57
N ARG A 116 -29.50 10.17 -22.58
CA ARG A 116 -28.77 10.88 -23.64
C ARG A 116 -28.66 10.08 -24.95
N ASN A 117 -28.58 8.76 -24.87
CA ASN A 117 -28.44 7.88 -26.04
C ASN A 117 -29.79 7.30 -26.50
N LEU A 118 -30.83 7.42 -25.66
CA LEU A 118 -32.18 6.93 -25.92
C LEU A 118 -32.75 7.44 -27.26
N PRO A 119 -32.61 8.73 -27.65
CA PRO A 119 -33.13 9.20 -28.93
C PRO A 119 -32.45 8.52 -30.13
N ALA A 120 -31.13 8.34 -30.10
CA ALA A 120 -30.39 7.69 -31.20
C ALA A 120 -30.71 6.19 -31.29
N ILE A 121 -30.92 5.52 -30.16
CA ILE A 121 -31.30 4.10 -30.11
C ILE A 121 -32.76 3.91 -30.58
N LEU A 122 -33.68 4.76 -30.12
CA LEU A 122 -35.09 4.72 -30.53
C LEU A 122 -35.24 5.06 -32.01
N ASP A 123 -34.51 6.04 -32.52
CA ASP A 123 -34.58 6.42 -33.93
C ASP A 123 -33.94 5.37 -34.85
N SER A 124 -32.78 4.81 -34.48
CA SER A 124 -32.19 3.68 -35.22
C SER A 124 -33.14 2.47 -35.24
N GLY A 125 -33.81 2.20 -34.12
CA GLY A 125 -34.84 1.17 -34.03
C GLY A 125 -36.05 1.47 -34.91
N ALA A 126 -36.52 2.72 -34.95
CA ALA A 126 -37.63 3.14 -35.79
C ALA A 126 -37.30 3.06 -37.28
N VAL A 127 -36.10 3.48 -37.70
CA VAL A 127 -35.63 3.36 -39.09
C VAL A 127 -35.49 1.88 -39.48
N LEU A 128 -34.96 1.03 -38.59
CA LEU A 128 -34.88 -0.41 -38.83
C LEU A 128 -36.28 -1.03 -38.99
N LEU A 129 -37.23 -0.65 -38.13
CA LEU A 129 -38.62 -1.13 -38.21
C LEU A 129 -39.32 -0.62 -39.48
N LEU A 130 -39.14 0.64 -39.87
CA LEU A 130 -39.66 1.18 -41.12
C LEU A 130 -39.04 0.49 -42.34
N ALA A 131 -37.73 0.23 -42.30
CA ALA A 131 -37.01 -0.54 -43.32
C ALA A 131 -37.50 -2.00 -43.41
N MET A 132 -37.86 -2.61 -42.29
CA MET A 132 -38.35 -3.99 -42.25
C MET A 132 -39.81 -4.11 -42.69
N PHE A 133 -40.67 -3.20 -42.24
CA PHE A 133 -42.13 -3.34 -42.37
C PHE A 133 -42.74 -2.45 -43.47
N TRP A 134 -42.08 -1.35 -43.85
CA TRP A 134 -42.56 -0.43 -44.90
C TRP A 134 -41.41 0.14 -45.76
N PRO A 135 -40.63 -0.71 -46.44
CA PRO A 135 -39.43 -0.26 -47.14
C PRO A 135 -39.70 0.66 -48.35
N GLU A 136 -40.90 0.58 -48.96
CA GLU A 136 -41.30 1.43 -50.09
C GLU A 136 -41.41 2.93 -49.70
N SER A 137 -41.48 3.25 -48.40
CA SER A 137 -41.50 4.63 -47.92
C SER A 137 -40.11 5.29 -47.91
N LEU A 138 -39.05 4.49 -47.80
CA LEU A 138 -37.66 4.93 -47.72
C LEU A 138 -36.93 4.82 -49.06
N LEU A 139 -37.26 3.80 -49.85
CA LEU A 139 -36.65 3.55 -51.15
C LEU A 139 -37.73 3.21 -52.17
N THR A 140 -37.66 3.82 -53.35
CA THR A 140 -38.54 3.45 -54.48
C THR A 140 -38.23 2.01 -54.94
N LYS A 141 -39.15 1.38 -55.69
CA LYS A 141 -38.95 0.01 -56.24
C LYS A 141 -37.70 -0.12 -57.13
N HIS A 142 -37.16 1.00 -57.60
CA HIS A 142 -35.92 1.07 -58.39
C HIS A 142 -34.68 1.41 -57.55
N GLY A 143 -34.79 1.44 -56.22
CA GLY A 143 -33.66 1.67 -55.31
C GLY A 143 -33.23 3.13 -55.17
N GLN A 144 -34.01 4.08 -55.69
CA GLN A 144 -33.74 5.51 -55.48
C GLN A 144 -34.23 5.93 -54.10
N VAL A 145 -33.38 6.66 -53.38
CA VAL A 145 -33.63 7.18 -52.03
C VAL A 145 -34.79 8.17 -52.11
N THR A 146 -35.81 8.00 -51.26
CA THR A 146 -36.88 9.00 -51.16
C THR A 146 -36.40 10.17 -50.31
N TRP A 147 -36.93 11.36 -50.55
CA TRP A 147 -36.63 12.54 -49.73
C TRP A 147 -36.88 12.29 -48.23
N LEU A 148 -37.84 11.43 -47.90
CA LEU A 148 -38.18 11.04 -46.54
C LEU A 148 -37.03 10.28 -45.86
N CYS A 149 -36.30 9.45 -46.62
CA CYS A 149 -35.12 8.74 -46.15
C CYS A 149 -33.96 9.71 -45.90
N ASP A 150 -33.71 10.68 -46.78
CA ASP A 150 -32.66 11.68 -46.57
C ASP A 150 -32.94 12.55 -45.34
N VAL A 151 -34.19 12.98 -45.13
CA VAL A 151 -34.58 13.78 -43.97
C VAL A 151 -34.49 12.98 -42.66
N THR A 152 -34.94 11.73 -42.63
CA THR A 152 -34.81 10.89 -41.43
C THR A 152 -33.34 10.64 -41.09
N PHE A 153 -32.50 10.32 -42.08
CA PHE A 153 -31.07 10.12 -41.87
C PHE A 153 -30.32 11.40 -41.43
N LEU A 154 -30.70 12.60 -41.91
CA LEU A 154 -30.11 13.86 -41.43
C LEU A 154 -30.61 14.32 -40.07
N SER A 155 -31.78 13.88 -39.63
CA SER A 155 -32.38 14.35 -38.38
C SER A 155 -31.55 13.95 -37.14
N ILE A 156 -30.94 12.76 -37.15
CA ILE A 156 -30.16 12.25 -36.01
C ILE A 156 -28.84 13.02 -35.83
N PRO A 157 -27.99 13.20 -36.87
CA PRO A 157 -26.80 14.03 -36.76
C PRO A 157 -27.10 15.45 -36.33
N VAL A 158 -28.18 16.06 -36.87
CA VAL A 158 -28.56 17.44 -36.55
C VAL A 158 -28.94 17.57 -35.08
N LEU A 159 -29.84 16.74 -34.56
CA LEU A 159 -30.27 16.77 -33.17
C LEU A 159 -29.11 16.50 -32.20
N TYR A 160 -28.24 15.55 -32.54
CA TYR A 160 -27.03 15.26 -31.77
C TYR A 160 -26.05 16.44 -31.74
N SER A 161 -25.78 17.06 -32.89
CA SER A 161 -24.93 18.25 -33.02
C SER A 161 -25.45 19.40 -32.16
N LEU A 162 -26.75 19.65 -32.22
CA LEU A 162 -27.42 20.73 -31.50
C LEU A 162 -27.30 20.52 -29.98
N LEU A 163 -27.47 19.28 -29.51
CA LEU A 163 -27.28 18.92 -28.10
C LEU A 163 -25.83 19.15 -27.64
N VAL A 164 -24.84 18.76 -28.46
CA VAL A 164 -23.42 18.97 -28.14
C VAL A 164 -23.08 20.45 -28.08
N VAL A 165 -23.55 21.25 -29.05
CA VAL A 165 -23.35 22.70 -29.07
C VAL A 165 -24.02 23.38 -27.87
N LEU A 166 -25.25 23.01 -27.51
CA LEU A 166 -25.96 23.55 -26.33
C LEU A 166 -25.23 23.23 -25.02
N LEU A 167 -24.73 22.00 -24.86
CA LEU A 167 -23.93 21.60 -23.70
C LEU A 167 -22.57 22.33 -23.65
N SER A 168 -22.01 22.63 -24.82
CA SER A 168 -20.76 23.38 -24.97
C SER A 168 -20.95 24.85 -24.60
N LEU A 169 -22.02 25.49 -25.07
CA LEU A 169 -22.39 26.87 -24.74
C LEU A 169 -22.67 27.06 -23.25
N ARG A 170 -23.33 26.09 -22.60
CA ARG A 170 -23.57 26.12 -21.15
C ARG A 170 -22.28 26.10 -20.32
N LYS A 171 -21.23 25.43 -20.80
CA LYS A 171 -19.91 25.36 -20.15
C LYS A 171 -18.92 26.43 -20.59
N PHE A 172 -19.16 27.13 -21.68
CA PHE A 172 -18.35 28.27 -22.12
C PHE A 172 -18.25 29.36 -21.04
N PHE A 173 -19.25 29.45 -20.16
CA PHE A 173 -19.26 30.36 -19.01
C PHE A 173 -18.48 29.85 -17.77
N GLU A 174 -18.05 28.59 -17.75
CA GLU A 174 -17.25 28.00 -16.66
C GLU A 174 -15.83 27.70 -17.17
N GLN A 175 -14.93 28.69 -17.05
CA GLN A 175 -13.56 28.66 -17.56
C GLN A 175 -12.78 27.38 -17.17
N ARG A 176 -12.59 26.47 -18.15
CA ARG A 176 -11.47 25.49 -18.32
C ARG A 176 -11.86 24.38 -19.33
N GLY A 177 -12.18 24.75 -20.57
CA GLY A 177 -12.55 23.77 -21.59
C GLY A 177 -12.52 24.24 -23.04
N GLU A 178 -11.93 25.40 -23.33
CA GLU A 178 -12.13 26.14 -24.60
C GLU A 178 -11.81 25.33 -25.86
N LYS A 179 -10.78 24.48 -25.85
CA LYS A 179 -10.41 23.66 -27.02
C LYS A 179 -11.11 22.31 -27.09
N PHE A 180 -11.80 21.86 -26.04
CA PHE A 180 -12.31 20.48 -25.96
C PHE A 180 -13.66 20.29 -26.65
N PHE A 181 -14.54 21.28 -26.55
CA PHE A 181 -15.90 21.20 -27.08
C PHE A 181 -16.01 21.71 -28.53
N LEU A 182 -15.19 22.68 -28.92
CA LEU A 182 -15.10 23.18 -30.31
C LEU A 182 -14.63 22.09 -31.30
N THR A 183 -13.69 21.22 -30.90
CA THR A 183 -13.24 20.10 -31.72
C THR A 183 -14.26 18.96 -31.78
N LEU A 184 -15.12 18.83 -30.77
CA LEU A 184 -16.21 17.84 -30.71
C LEU A 184 -17.45 18.27 -31.50
N GLY A 185 -17.69 19.58 -31.65
CA GLY A 185 -18.74 20.12 -32.52
C GLY A 185 -18.42 20.04 -34.01
N GLY A 186 -17.14 19.91 -34.39
CA GLY A 186 -16.72 19.89 -35.80
C GLY A 186 -17.19 18.66 -36.58
N TYR A 187 -17.11 17.46 -35.99
CA TYR A 187 -17.51 16.22 -36.68
C TYR A 187 -19.01 16.18 -37.03
N PRO A 188 -19.92 16.47 -36.08
CA PRO A 188 -21.35 16.50 -36.38
C PRO A 188 -21.74 17.63 -37.37
N LEU A 189 -21.09 18.79 -37.30
CA LEU A 189 -21.28 19.88 -38.27
C LEU A 189 -20.86 19.47 -39.69
N VAL A 190 -19.73 18.79 -39.84
CA VAL A 190 -19.29 18.25 -41.14
C VAL A 190 -20.31 17.24 -41.70
N MET A 191 -20.91 16.39 -40.86
CA MET A 191 -21.96 15.47 -41.31
C MET A 191 -23.24 16.17 -41.77
N ILE A 192 -23.66 17.24 -41.07
CA ILE A 192 -24.80 18.06 -41.50
C ILE A 192 -24.52 18.70 -42.87
N PHE A 193 -23.35 19.33 -43.03
CA PHE A 193 -22.96 19.94 -44.30
C PHE A 193 -22.86 18.92 -45.42
N SER A 194 -22.28 17.74 -45.17
CA SER A 194 -22.21 16.67 -46.17
C SER A 194 -23.57 16.13 -46.57
N GLY A 195 -24.49 15.92 -45.61
CA GLY A 195 -25.86 15.49 -45.90
C GLY A 195 -26.64 16.54 -46.72
N LEU A 196 -26.46 17.82 -46.42
CA LEU A 196 -27.07 18.91 -47.20
C LEU A 196 -26.53 18.98 -48.64
N ILE A 197 -25.22 18.76 -48.83
CA ILE A 197 -24.58 18.70 -50.15
C ILE A 197 -25.11 17.48 -50.95
N GLN A 198 -25.33 16.36 -50.27
CA GLN A 198 -25.88 15.14 -50.88
C GLN A 198 -27.34 15.32 -51.30
N ILE A 199 -28.17 15.98 -50.48
CA ILE A 199 -29.55 16.36 -50.85
C ILE A 199 -29.57 17.28 -52.08
N GLN A 200 -28.54 18.12 -52.26
CA GLN A 200 -28.41 19.00 -53.42
C GLN A 200 -27.86 18.30 -54.68
N GLY A 201 -27.62 16.98 -54.64
CA GLY A 201 -27.23 16.17 -55.79
C GLY A 201 -25.72 16.09 -56.05
N TRP A 202 -24.88 16.53 -55.12
CA TRP A 202 -23.42 16.49 -55.26
C TRP A 202 -22.84 15.33 -54.43
N GLU A 203 -22.29 14.31 -55.10
CA GLU A 203 -21.66 13.16 -54.43
C GLU A 203 -20.16 13.42 -54.21
N ILE A 204 -19.82 14.31 -53.26
CA ILE A 204 -18.42 14.56 -52.88
C ILE A 204 -18.07 13.71 -51.65
N PRO A 205 -17.04 12.84 -51.72
CA PRO A 205 -16.64 11.97 -50.62
C PRO A 205 -15.78 12.73 -49.59
N LEU A 206 -16.36 13.75 -48.96
CA LEU A 206 -15.73 14.59 -47.94
C LEU A 206 -15.51 13.87 -46.60
N PHE A 207 -16.21 12.74 -46.38
CA PHE A 207 -16.13 11.95 -45.15
C PHE A 207 -14.74 11.30 -44.94
N CYS A 208 -14.08 10.83 -46.01
CA CYS A 208 -12.74 10.25 -45.90
C CYS A 208 -11.70 11.30 -45.48
N LEU A 209 -11.76 12.52 -46.05
CA LEU A 209 -10.83 13.61 -45.74
C LEU A 209 -10.98 14.12 -44.30
N SER A 210 -12.21 14.17 -43.76
CA SER A 210 -12.47 14.62 -42.40
C SER A 210 -12.04 13.58 -41.35
N VAL A 211 -12.23 12.28 -41.62
CA VAL A 211 -11.72 11.20 -40.77
C VAL A 211 -10.19 11.14 -40.81
N THR A 212 -9.57 11.25 -41.98
CA THR A 212 -8.10 11.32 -42.11
C THR A 212 -7.53 12.56 -41.41
N ALA A 213 -8.11 13.75 -41.61
CA ALA A 213 -7.68 14.98 -40.96
C ALA A 213 -7.83 14.92 -39.44
N TYR A 214 -8.92 14.35 -38.93
CA TYR A 214 -9.17 14.17 -37.50
C TYR A 214 -8.21 13.17 -36.86
N VAL A 215 -7.93 12.05 -37.52
CA VAL A 215 -6.99 11.02 -37.04
C VAL A 215 -5.56 11.56 -37.06
N VAL A 216 -5.15 12.25 -38.12
CA VAL A 216 -3.83 12.89 -38.22
C VAL A 216 -3.69 14.01 -37.18
N TYR A 217 -4.70 14.87 -37.01
CA TYR A 217 -4.71 15.93 -36.01
C TYR A 217 -4.69 15.38 -34.57
N SER A 218 -5.46 14.32 -34.30
CA SER A 218 -5.53 13.70 -32.96
C SER A 218 -4.24 12.96 -32.62
N TYR A 219 -3.63 12.26 -33.57
CA TYR A 219 -2.38 11.55 -33.39
C TYR A 219 -1.19 12.52 -33.23
N THR A 220 -1.14 13.58 -34.04
CA THR A 220 -0.11 14.63 -33.92
C THR A 220 -0.29 15.46 -32.65
N SER A 221 -1.51 15.89 -32.31
CA SER A 221 -1.76 16.74 -31.12
C SER A 221 -1.60 16.01 -29.79
N LEU A 222 -1.91 14.71 -29.70
CA LEU A 222 -1.76 13.93 -28.47
C LEU A 222 -0.32 13.47 -28.22
N THR A 223 0.44 13.19 -29.29
CA THR A 223 1.82 12.70 -29.18
C THR A 223 2.81 13.85 -28.99
N ILE A 224 2.56 15.01 -29.62
CA ILE A 224 3.47 16.15 -29.57
C ILE A 224 3.31 16.97 -28.27
N ASN A 225 2.09 17.16 -27.75
CA ASN A 225 1.90 18.08 -26.60
C ASN A 225 2.11 17.45 -25.21
N LYS A 226 2.04 16.12 -25.05
CA LYS A 226 2.22 15.46 -23.74
C LYS A 226 3.63 14.89 -23.50
N ILE A 227 4.45 14.74 -24.54
CA ILE A 227 5.78 14.13 -24.46
C ILE A 227 6.89 15.17 -24.66
N SER A 228 6.58 16.36 -25.16
CA SER A 228 7.62 17.32 -25.54
C SER A 228 7.98 18.38 -24.50
N LEU A 229 7.26 18.59 -23.37
CA LEU A 229 7.45 19.75 -22.46
C LEU A 229 7.51 19.41 -20.95
N ASP A 230 8.48 20.00 -20.23
CA ASP A 230 8.71 19.93 -18.78
C ASP A 230 7.68 20.72 -17.96
N ASN A 231 7.11 20.08 -16.93
CA ASN A 231 6.00 20.64 -16.15
C ASN A 231 6.37 21.87 -15.30
N LEU A 232 7.64 22.03 -14.90
CA LEU A 232 8.05 23.15 -14.04
C LEU A 232 8.42 24.39 -14.85
N THR A 233 9.18 24.19 -15.93
CA THR A 233 9.81 25.27 -16.70
C THR A 233 9.11 25.55 -18.03
N GLY A 234 8.25 24.65 -18.48
CA GLY A 234 7.60 24.72 -19.79
C GLY A 234 8.56 24.57 -20.98
N LEU A 235 9.83 24.23 -20.76
CA LEU A 235 10.82 23.95 -21.80
C LEU A 235 10.65 22.54 -22.36
N HIS A 236 11.37 22.18 -23.43
CA HIS A 236 11.28 20.82 -23.95
C HIS A 236 11.81 19.77 -22.97
N HIS A 237 11.38 18.52 -23.07
CA HIS A 237 12.00 17.41 -22.34
C HIS A 237 13.37 17.05 -22.92
N ARG A 238 14.31 16.61 -22.06
CA ARG A 238 15.69 16.27 -22.44
C ARG A 238 15.78 15.30 -23.64
N GLN A 239 14.91 14.30 -23.69
CA GLN A 239 14.89 13.30 -24.76
C GLN A 239 14.58 13.92 -26.13
N TYR A 240 13.70 14.93 -26.18
CA TYR A 240 13.34 15.61 -27.42
C TYR A 240 14.55 16.37 -27.99
N VAL A 241 15.19 17.21 -27.18
CA VAL A 241 16.36 17.99 -27.63
C VAL A 241 17.54 17.08 -27.99
N GLN A 242 17.81 16.04 -27.21
CA GLN A 242 18.83 15.04 -27.53
C GLN A 242 18.53 14.30 -28.84
N SER A 243 17.27 13.93 -29.10
CA SER A 243 16.89 13.28 -30.35
C SER A 243 17.09 14.18 -31.57
N GLN A 244 16.84 15.49 -31.44
CA GLN A 244 17.10 16.46 -32.51
C GLN A 244 18.60 16.67 -32.73
N ALA A 245 19.37 16.79 -31.66
CA ALA A 245 20.83 16.86 -31.75
C ALA A 245 21.42 15.60 -32.42
N GLN A 246 20.92 14.41 -32.08
CA GLN A 246 21.36 13.15 -32.70
C GLN A 246 20.97 13.04 -34.18
N LYS A 247 19.79 13.53 -34.57
CA LYS A 247 19.39 13.57 -35.99
C LYS A 247 20.33 14.47 -36.80
N LEU A 248 20.69 15.64 -36.27
CA LEU A 248 21.60 16.58 -36.92
C LEU A 248 23.02 16.01 -37.04
N LEU A 249 23.48 15.26 -36.03
CA LEU A 249 24.72 14.49 -36.07
C LEU A 249 24.70 13.45 -37.19
N ASN A 250 23.64 12.65 -37.27
CA ASN A 250 23.50 11.61 -38.29
C ASN A 250 23.42 12.19 -39.72
N GLN A 251 22.98 13.45 -39.86
CA GLN A 251 22.95 14.19 -41.14
C GLN A 251 24.31 14.84 -41.49
N GLY A 252 25.35 14.68 -40.66
CA GLY A 252 26.67 15.26 -40.89
C GLY A 252 26.73 16.78 -40.72
N THR A 253 25.69 17.40 -40.17
CA THR A 253 25.64 18.86 -40.00
C THR A 253 26.47 19.31 -38.80
N ARG A 254 27.52 20.13 -39.06
CA ARG A 254 28.42 20.66 -38.02
C ARG A 254 28.15 22.12 -37.64
N ASP A 255 27.11 22.73 -38.21
CA ASP A 255 26.73 24.14 -37.96
C ASP A 255 25.90 24.32 -36.68
N TYR A 256 26.02 23.40 -35.72
CA TYR A 256 25.27 23.41 -34.48
C TYR A 256 26.21 23.40 -33.28
N HIS A 257 25.79 24.14 -32.25
CA HIS A 257 26.49 24.22 -30.99
C HIS A 257 25.55 23.82 -29.85
N LEU A 258 26.10 23.09 -28.88
CA LEU A 258 25.43 22.77 -27.64
C LEU A 258 25.90 23.74 -26.56
N LEU A 259 24.95 24.33 -25.84
CA LEU A 259 25.23 25.10 -24.64
C LEU A 259 24.67 24.35 -23.44
N MET A 260 25.52 24.10 -22.45
CA MET A 260 25.10 23.65 -21.12
C MET A 260 24.99 24.89 -20.24
N VAL A 261 23.84 25.08 -19.62
CA VAL A 261 23.53 26.23 -18.76
C VAL A 261 23.22 25.69 -17.38
N ASP A 262 23.89 26.20 -16.36
CA ASP A 262 23.71 25.77 -14.97
C ASP A 262 23.38 26.95 -14.08
N VAL A 263 22.38 26.78 -13.23
CA VAL A 263 21.93 27.81 -12.28
C VAL A 263 22.81 27.76 -11.03
N ASN A 264 23.66 28.76 -10.89
CA ASN A 264 24.56 28.86 -9.75
C ASN A 264 23.79 29.06 -8.45
N ASN A 265 24.22 28.35 -7.40
CA ASN A 265 23.72 28.47 -6.03
C ASN A 265 22.23 28.16 -5.84
N LEU A 266 21.57 27.46 -6.78
CA LEU A 266 20.16 27.08 -6.63
C LEU A 266 19.89 26.30 -5.34
N LYS A 267 20.82 25.42 -4.95
CA LYS A 267 20.76 24.70 -3.67
C LYS A 267 20.75 25.66 -2.48
N GLN A 268 21.57 26.71 -2.48
CA GLN A 268 21.57 27.72 -1.42
C GLN A 268 20.26 28.53 -1.38
N VAL A 269 19.69 28.85 -2.55
CA VAL A 269 18.37 29.50 -2.62
C VAL A 269 17.30 28.61 -1.99
N ASN A 270 17.30 27.31 -2.31
CA ASN A 270 16.39 26.33 -1.70
C ASN A 270 16.60 26.23 -0.19
N ASP A 271 17.85 26.19 0.26
CA ASP A 271 18.20 26.02 1.67
C ASP A 271 17.87 27.27 2.52
N ILE A 272 17.90 28.47 1.93
CA ILE A 272 17.64 29.75 2.63
C ILE A 272 16.17 30.18 2.52
N HIS A 273 15.55 30.01 1.35
CA HIS A 273 14.24 30.56 1.02
C HIS A 273 13.18 29.48 0.73
N GLY A 274 13.54 28.20 0.85
CA GLY A 274 12.66 27.06 0.58
C GLY A 274 12.58 26.68 -0.90
N HIS A 275 12.16 25.44 -1.16
CA HIS A 275 12.05 24.88 -2.52
C HIS A 275 11.13 25.69 -3.45
N LEU A 276 10.10 26.34 -2.90
CA LEU A 276 9.19 27.17 -3.71
C LEU A 276 9.89 28.38 -4.36
N ARG A 277 10.84 29.03 -3.66
CA ARG A 277 11.58 30.18 -4.22
C ARG A 277 12.62 29.72 -5.25
N GLY A 278 13.25 28.55 -5.04
CA GLY A 278 14.14 27.97 -6.05
C GLY A 278 13.40 27.43 -7.28
N ASP A 279 12.18 26.94 -7.13
CA ASP A 279 11.31 26.64 -8.27
C ASP A 279 11.02 27.88 -9.11
N GLU A 280 10.88 29.06 -8.48
CA GLU A 280 10.72 30.31 -9.22
C GLU A 280 12.00 30.76 -9.92
N VAL A 281 13.17 30.58 -9.30
CA VAL A 281 14.48 30.78 -9.98
C VAL A 281 14.58 29.92 -11.23
N LEU A 282 14.17 28.64 -11.16
CA LEU A 282 14.13 27.76 -12.32
C LEU A 282 13.11 28.20 -13.38
N LYS A 283 11.94 28.69 -12.97
CA LYS A 283 10.93 29.25 -13.88
C LYS A 283 11.43 30.49 -14.61
N ILE A 284 12.15 31.39 -13.94
CA ILE A 284 12.73 32.60 -14.56
C ILE A 284 13.74 32.20 -15.65
N VAL A 285 14.64 31.25 -15.35
CA VAL A 285 15.62 30.76 -16.33
C VAL A 285 14.92 30.01 -17.47
N GLY A 286 13.88 29.22 -17.15
CA GLY A 286 13.03 28.55 -18.13
C GLY A 286 12.37 29.54 -19.10
N GLN A 287 11.75 30.59 -18.57
CA GLN A 287 11.09 31.63 -19.34
C GLN A 287 12.08 32.43 -20.21
N ALA A 288 13.27 32.73 -19.69
CA ALA A 288 14.33 33.39 -20.46
C ALA A 288 14.76 32.54 -21.67
N LEU A 289 14.91 31.23 -21.46
CA LEU A 289 15.24 30.27 -22.52
C LEU A 289 14.08 30.10 -23.51
N GLN A 290 12.82 30.16 -23.07
CA GLN A 290 11.65 30.17 -23.97
C GLN A 290 11.63 31.43 -24.85
N ASN A 291 11.84 32.60 -24.27
CA ASN A 291 11.88 33.87 -25.01
C ASN A 291 13.00 33.84 -26.08
N LEU A 292 14.16 33.28 -25.72
CA LEU A 292 15.26 33.07 -26.66
C LEU A 292 14.97 31.99 -27.70
N THR A 293 14.23 30.94 -27.36
CA THR A 293 13.75 29.89 -28.31
C THR A 293 12.97 30.54 -29.43
N ILE A 294 12.05 31.46 -29.09
CA ILE A 294 11.25 32.22 -30.05
C ILE A 294 12.12 33.17 -30.88
N LYS A 295 13.03 33.91 -30.23
CA LYS A 295 13.83 34.97 -30.88
C LYS A 295 14.95 34.45 -31.79
N ARG A 296 15.54 33.30 -31.47
CA ARG A 296 16.78 32.79 -32.12
C ARG A 296 16.62 31.42 -32.77
N LYS A 297 15.41 30.82 -32.78
CA LYS A 297 15.16 29.46 -33.26
C LYS A 297 16.08 28.42 -32.61
N LEU A 298 16.31 28.55 -31.31
CA LEU A 298 17.07 27.57 -30.51
C LEU A 298 16.13 26.55 -29.88
N LEU A 299 16.65 25.37 -29.52
CA LEU A 299 15.91 24.33 -28.82
C LEU A 299 16.48 24.17 -27.42
N ALA A 300 15.66 24.36 -26.38
CA ALA A 300 16.10 24.29 -24.99
C ALA A 300 15.29 23.26 -24.19
N CYS A 301 15.97 22.54 -23.29
CA CYS A 301 15.36 21.64 -22.32
C CYS A 301 15.97 21.79 -20.93
N ARG A 302 15.20 21.44 -19.90
CA ARG A 302 15.77 21.14 -18.58
C ARG A 302 16.45 19.77 -18.64
N TYR A 303 17.77 19.75 -18.42
CA TYR A 303 18.61 18.57 -18.56
C TYR A 303 18.74 17.80 -17.22
N GLY A 304 18.85 18.54 -16.12
CA GLY A 304 18.99 18.06 -14.75
C GLY A 304 18.22 18.91 -13.74
N GLY A 305 18.57 18.82 -12.45
CA GLY A 305 17.91 19.58 -11.39
C GLY A 305 18.05 21.10 -11.57
N ASP A 306 19.27 21.56 -11.79
CA ASP A 306 19.71 22.95 -11.97
C ASP A 306 20.34 23.21 -13.35
N GLU A 307 20.37 22.20 -14.21
CA GLU A 307 21.01 22.23 -15.52
C GLU A 307 19.98 22.28 -16.67
N PHE A 308 20.33 23.06 -17.70
CA PHE A 308 19.58 23.22 -18.94
C PHE A 308 20.51 22.98 -20.13
N LEU A 309 19.99 22.34 -21.16
CA LEU A 309 20.71 22.08 -22.41
C LEU A 309 20.03 22.84 -23.54
N VAL A 310 20.84 23.56 -24.31
CA VAL A 310 20.40 24.37 -25.45
C VAL A 310 21.13 23.93 -26.71
N LEU A 311 20.40 23.74 -27.79
CA LEU A 311 20.90 23.47 -29.12
C LEU A 311 20.69 24.71 -29.99
N LEU A 312 21.79 25.27 -30.48
CA LEU A 312 21.84 26.51 -31.25
C LEU A 312 22.40 26.24 -32.65
N HIS A 313 21.71 26.69 -33.69
CA HIS A 313 22.25 26.72 -35.05
C HIS A 313 23.12 27.96 -35.25
N SER A 314 24.41 27.80 -35.55
CA SER A 314 25.29 28.91 -35.93
C SER A 314 26.54 28.43 -36.66
N LYS A 315 26.91 29.14 -37.74
CA LYS A 315 28.18 28.96 -38.48
C LYS A 315 29.35 29.75 -37.89
N LYS A 316 29.08 30.71 -37.00
CA LYS A 316 30.09 31.63 -36.44
C LYS A 316 30.15 31.50 -34.93
N ILE A 317 31.36 31.32 -34.40
CA ILE A 317 31.60 31.22 -32.95
C ILE A 317 31.23 32.52 -32.21
N GLN A 318 31.34 33.67 -32.87
CA GLN A 318 30.96 34.98 -32.34
C GLN A 318 29.46 35.08 -31.97
N THR A 319 28.61 34.27 -32.59
CA THR A 319 27.17 34.22 -32.29
C THR A 319 26.89 33.56 -30.94
N LEU A 320 27.77 32.66 -30.46
CA LEU A 320 27.62 32.00 -29.16
C LEU A 320 27.73 32.99 -28.00
N GLU A 321 28.76 33.84 -28.02
CA GLU A 321 28.98 34.83 -26.96
C GLU A 321 27.85 35.86 -26.92
N LYS A 322 27.29 36.22 -28.08
CA LYS A 322 26.10 37.07 -28.15
C LYS A 322 24.88 36.41 -27.51
N VAL A 323 24.63 35.12 -27.77
CA VAL A 323 23.51 34.37 -27.17
C VAL A 323 23.68 34.20 -25.66
N LYS A 324 24.90 33.93 -25.19
CA LYS A 324 25.21 33.88 -23.74
C LYS A 324 24.91 35.22 -23.06
N HIS A 325 25.29 36.33 -23.68
CA HIS A 325 25.03 37.66 -23.16
C HIS A 325 23.52 37.98 -23.16
N GLU A 326 22.81 37.67 -24.25
CA GLU A 326 21.36 37.86 -24.36
C GLU A 326 20.59 37.04 -23.30
N LEU A 327 20.99 35.79 -23.03
CA LEU A 327 20.36 34.97 -21.99
C LEU A 327 20.49 35.61 -20.60
N ARG A 328 21.69 36.10 -20.27
CA ARG A 328 21.94 36.76 -18.98
C ARG A 328 21.14 38.07 -18.84
N GLN A 329 20.96 38.83 -19.92
CA GLN A 329 20.13 40.03 -19.93
C GLN A 329 18.63 39.69 -19.77
N GLU A 330 18.15 38.68 -20.48
CA GLU A 330 16.73 38.27 -20.42
C GLU A 330 16.36 37.74 -19.03
N ILE A 331 17.24 36.97 -18.39
CA ILE A 331 17.07 36.53 -16.99
C ILE A 331 16.94 37.73 -16.05
N ARG A 332 17.77 38.77 -16.22
CA ARG A 332 17.68 40.00 -15.40
C ARG A 332 16.36 40.73 -15.60
N LYS A 333 15.90 40.82 -16.85
CA LYS A 333 14.63 41.46 -17.19
C LYS A 333 13.45 40.72 -16.55
N ILE A 334 13.36 39.41 -16.74
CA ILE A 334 12.25 38.59 -16.19
C ILE A 334 12.29 38.58 -14.66
N ALA A 335 13.48 38.48 -14.06
CA ALA A 335 13.62 38.56 -12.60
C ALA A 335 13.11 39.92 -12.05
N ALA A 336 13.36 41.03 -12.76
CA ALA A 336 12.85 42.34 -12.39
C ALA A 336 11.32 42.45 -12.57
N GLU A 337 10.77 41.94 -13.67
CA GLU A 337 9.33 41.92 -13.95
C GLU A 337 8.56 41.07 -12.93
N MET A 338 9.13 39.95 -12.49
CA MET A 338 8.54 39.06 -11.49
C MET A 338 8.80 39.50 -10.04
N GLN A 339 9.51 40.63 -9.82
CA GLN A 339 9.93 41.09 -8.50
C GLN A 339 10.64 39.97 -7.70
N ALA A 340 11.53 39.23 -8.35
CA ALA A 340 12.20 38.11 -7.75
C ALA A 340 13.21 38.58 -6.70
N ASP A 341 13.10 38.05 -5.48
CA ASP A 341 14.02 38.38 -4.36
C ASP A 341 15.47 37.98 -4.65
N THR A 342 15.67 37.03 -5.56
CA THR A 342 16.99 36.54 -5.96
C THR A 342 17.12 36.58 -7.46
N LEU A 343 18.11 37.34 -7.95
CA LEU A 343 18.47 37.33 -9.37
C LEU A 343 19.22 36.03 -9.72
N PRO A 344 18.68 35.16 -10.61
CA PRO A 344 19.37 33.95 -11.02
C PRO A 344 20.69 34.27 -11.72
N GLN A 345 21.77 33.60 -11.33
CA GLN A 345 23.04 33.64 -12.04
C GLN A 345 23.27 32.33 -12.77
N VAL A 346 23.66 32.39 -14.04
CA VAL A 346 23.90 31.20 -14.87
C VAL A 346 25.32 31.13 -15.40
N ALA A 347 25.94 29.96 -15.21
CA ALA A 347 27.18 29.58 -15.89
C ALA A 347 26.82 28.91 -17.22
N ILE A 348 27.59 29.18 -18.28
CA ILE A 348 27.29 28.67 -19.62
C ILE A 348 28.54 28.09 -20.30
N GLY A 349 28.57 26.77 -20.44
CA GLY A 349 29.55 26.05 -21.26
C GLY A 349 29.04 25.85 -22.68
N SER A 350 29.93 25.81 -23.67
CA SER A 350 29.54 25.63 -25.07
C SER A 350 30.51 24.72 -25.83
N SER A 351 29.98 23.79 -26.62
CA SER A 351 30.74 22.93 -27.54
C SER A 351 30.14 22.96 -28.93
N GLN A 352 30.96 22.63 -29.94
CA GLN A 352 30.44 22.32 -31.27
C GLN A 352 29.91 20.88 -31.28
N LEU A 353 28.82 20.66 -32.00
CA LEU A 353 28.27 19.34 -32.20
C LEU A 353 29.27 18.53 -33.05
N GLY A 354 29.92 17.54 -32.42
CA GLY A 354 31.09 16.82 -32.92
C GLY A 354 30.73 15.48 -33.54
N GLU A 355 31.49 14.41 -33.27
CA GLU A 355 31.19 13.06 -33.80
C GLU A 355 30.16 12.30 -32.97
N SER A 356 30.01 12.64 -31.69
CA SER A 356 29.06 12.01 -30.77
C SER A 356 28.41 13.05 -29.87
N LEU A 357 27.11 12.89 -29.64
CA LEU A 357 26.38 13.73 -28.69
C LEU A 357 26.99 13.66 -27.28
N LYS A 358 27.45 12.47 -26.88
CA LYS A 358 28.03 12.25 -25.54
C LYS A 358 29.36 12.99 -25.37
N SER A 359 30.20 13.04 -26.40
CA SER A 359 31.48 13.78 -26.34
C SER A 359 31.24 15.29 -26.37
N SER A 360 30.31 15.78 -27.20
CA SER A 360 29.95 17.21 -27.22
C SER A 360 29.31 17.68 -25.92
N ILE A 361 28.44 16.89 -25.28
CA ILE A 361 27.90 17.23 -23.96
C ILE A 361 29.03 17.29 -22.93
N LYS A 362 29.94 16.31 -22.92
CA LYS A 362 31.10 16.29 -22.01
C LYS A 362 32.02 17.50 -22.20
N GLU A 363 32.25 17.92 -23.44
CA GLU A 363 33.05 19.11 -23.75
C GLU A 363 32.35 20.41 -23.31
N ALA A 364 31.04 20.52 -23.53
CA ALA A 364 30.26 21.66 -23.06
C ALA A 364 30.28 21.75 -21.54
N ASP A 365 30.16 20.62 -20.84
CA ASP A 365 30.25 20.53 -19.39
C ASP A 365 31.64 20.91 -18.85
N GLN A 366 32.72 20.44 -19.48
CA GLN A 366 34.08 20.87 -19.12
C GLN A 366 34.28 22.40 -19.27
N LYS A 367 33.74 23.00 -20.35
CA LYS A 367 33.79 24.45 -20.57
C LYS A 367 32.85 25.22 -19.62
N LEU A 368 31.74 24.60 -19.20
CA LEU A 368 30.87 25.12 -18.14
C LEU A 368 31.64 25.21 -16.82
N TYR A 369 32.44 24.21 -16.47
CA TYR A 369 33.28 24.23 -15.28
C TYR A 369 34.31 25.38 -15.30
N ALA A 370 34.86 25.72 -16.47
CA ALA A 370 35.75 26.87 -16.63
C ALA A 370 35.02 28.21 -16.42
N ASP A 371 33.82 28.38 -16.98
CA ASP A 371 32.96 29.56 -16.77
C ASP A 371 32.51 29.68 -15.30
N LYS A 372 32.18 28.55 -14.65
CA LYS A 372 31.91 28.48 -13.20
C LYS A 372 33.10 28.96 -12.37
N ARG A 373 34.35 28.69 -12.78
CA ARG A 373 35.55 29.22 -12.08
C ARG A 373 35.68 30.73 -12.26
N HIS A 374 35.41 31.24 -13.46
CA HIS A 374 35.46 32.67 -13.77
C HIS A 374 34.36 33.47 -13.04
N LEU A 375 33.18 32.88 -12.84
CA LEU A 375 32.10 33.45 -12.02
C LEU A 375 32.40 33.34 -10.51
N LYS A 376 33.16 32.31 -10.07
CA LYS A 376 33.57 32.13 -8.67
C LYS A 376 34.78 32.98 -8.24
N SER A 377 35.54 33.56 -9.15
CA SER A 377 36.59 34.53 -8.79
C SER A 377 36.01 35.92 -8.51
N ASN A 378 35.06 36.38 -9.34
CA ASN A 378 34.61 37.77 -9.32
C ASN A 378 33.53 38.13 -8.27
N SER A 379 33.18 37.22 -7.35
CA SER A 379 32.37 37.60 -6.19
C SER A 379 32.43 36.58 -5.05
N ARG A 380 32.97 37.02 -3.90
CA ARG A 380 32.77 36.52 -2.52
C ARG A 380 32.85 34.99 -2.31
N GLN A 381 34.06 34.46 -2.21
CA GLN A 381 34.30 33.06 -1.81
C GLN A 381 34.00 32.72 -0.34
N LEU A 382 33.90 33.69 0.59
CA LEU A 382 33.64 33.38 2.00
C LEU A 382 32.16 33.04 2.31
N ASP A 383 31.20 33.60 1.58
CA ASP A 383 29.77 33.44 1.88
C ASP A 383 29.17 32.10 1.41
N LEU A 384 29.86 31.36 0.54
CA LEU A 384 29.35 30.12 -0.08
C LEU A 384 29.55 28.86 0.77
N PHE A 385 30.45 28.93 1.77
CA PHE A 385 30.74 27.81 2.68
C PHE A 385 30.18 28.03 4.07
N ILE A 386 29.48 29.14 4.33
CA ILE A 386 28.94 29.47 5.65
C ILE A 386 27.42 29.36 5.62
N ASP A 387 26.87 28.65 6.60
CA ASP A 387 25.43 28.59 6.87
C ASP A 387 24.96 29.88 7.54
N ARG A 388 23.97 30.56 6.93
CA ARG A 388 23.51 31.88 7.39
C ARG A 388 22.76 31.84 8.72
N VAL A 389 22.20 30.70 9.11
CA VAL A 389 21.44 30.56 10.36
C VAL A 389 22.38 30.41 11.54
N THR A 390 23.37 29.53 11.42
CA THR A 390 24.24 29.10 12.53
C THR A 390 25.64 29.73 12.50
N GLY A 391 26.04 30.33 11.38
CA GLY A 391 27.41 30.81 11.16
C GLY A 391 28.45 29.70 11.16
N LEU A 392 28.03 28.44 11.01
CA LEU A 392 28.92 27.29 10.81
C LEU A 392 29.26 27.10 9.34
N ARG A 393 30.22 26.24 9.04
CA ARG A 393 30.44 25.82 7.65
C ARG A 393 29.26 24.98 7.15
N ASN A 394 28.93 25.01 5.87
CA ASN A 394 27.84 24.20 5.29
C ASN A 394 28.37 22.88 4.70
N ALA A 395 27.48 21.94 4.34
CA ALA A 395 27.86 20.62 3.83
C ALA A 395 28.74 20.63 2.57
N ASN A 396 28.65 21.67 1.72
CA ASN A 396 29.49 21.76 0.53
C ASN A 396 30.97 21.90 0.89
N TYR A 397 31.28 22.37 2.11
CA TYR A 397 32.65 22.42 2.62
C TYR A 397 33.27 21.02 2.80
N LEU A 398 32.50 20.03 3.28
CA LEU A 398 32.99 18.65 3.44
C LEU A 398 33.30 17.94 2.12
N ASN A 399 32.56 18.28 1.06
CA ASN A 399 32.75 17.67 -0.26
C ASN A 399 34.02 18.15 -0.97
N ASN A 400 34.65 19.22 -0.48
CA ASN A 400 35.91 19.70 -1.01
C ASN A 400 37.09 18.97 -0.32
N GLN A 401 37.42 17.79 -0.84
CA GLN A 401 38.40 16.86 -0.23
C GLN A 401 39.82 17.43 -0.04
N GLN A 402 40.17 18.53 -0.71
CA GLN A 402 41.50 19.14 -0.64
C GLN A 402 41.91 19.61 0.76
N PHE A 403 40.96 19.84 1.68
CA PHE A 403 41.25 20.40 3.01
C PHE A 403 41.39 19.36 4.14
N ILE A 404 40.99 18.10 3.93
CA ILE A 404 40.90 17.11 5.01
C ILE A 404 42.08 16.11 4.98
N GLN A 405 42.79 15.98 3.84
CA GLN A 405 43.86 15.00 3.65
C GLN A 405 45.21 15.34 4.31
N THR A 406 45.32 16.46 5.02
CA THR A 406 46.63 16.99 5.47
C THR A 406 47.08 16.54 6.86
N GLU A 407 46.25 15.87 7.67
CA GLU A 407 46.65 15.46 9.04
C GLU A 407 46.79 13.94 9.19
N LYS A 408 47.96 13.47 9.62
CA LYS A 408 48.30 12.04 9.87
C LYS A 408 47.68 11.47 11.17
N ARG A 409 46.72 12.16 11.79
CA ARG A 409 46.14 11.79 13.10
C ARG A 409 44.81 11.07 12.92
N GLN A 410 44.52 10.10 13.78
CA GLN A 410 43.25 9.38 13.77
C GLN A 410 42.11 10.33 14.14
N ALA A 411 41.17 10.53 13.21
CA ALA A 411 40.03 11.41 13.38
C ALA A 411 38.79 10.64 13.84
N THR A 412 37.92 11.29 14.61
CA THR A 412 36.57 10.80 14.89
C THR A 412 35.56 11.71 14.22
N VAL A 413 34.62 11.12 13.47
CA VAL A 413 33.48 11.82 12.88
C VAL A 413 32.29 11.69 13.83
N ILE A 414 31.66 12.81 14.15
CA ILE A 414 30.51 12.91 15.04
C ILE A 414 29.33 13.45 14.23
N PHE A 415 28.22 12.73 14.26
CA PHE A 415 26.96 13.08 13.63
C PHE A 415 25.96 13.53 14.70
N TRP A 416 25.51 14.76 14.62
CA TRP A 416 24.57 15.37 15.57
C TRP A 416 23.21 15.56 14.91
N ASP A 417 22.14 15.22 15.61
CA ASP A 417 20.77 15.34 15.15
C ASP A 417 19.88 15.98 16.24
N ILE A 418 19.15 17.03 15.90
CA ILE A 418 18.20 17.67 16.83
C ILE A 418 16.84 16.98 16.70
N SER A 419 16.48 16.16 17.68
CA SER A 419 15.21 15.43 17.62
C SER A 419 14.02 16.35 17.91
N ASN A 420 12.90 16.07 17.23
CA ASN A 420 11.61 16.75 17.39
C ASN A 420 11.61 18.26 17.05
N LEU A 421 12.58 18.73 16.25
CA LEU A 421 12.60 20.12 15.79
C LEU A 421 11.39 20.47 14.91
N GLN A 422 10.92 19.53 14.07
CA GLN A 422 9.75 19.74 13.23
C GLN A 422 8.46 19.93 14.05
N GLY A 423 8.27 19.13 15.11
CA GLY A 423 7.14 19.29 16.03
C GLY A 423 7.19 20.64 16.74
N PHE A 424 8.39 21.05 17.17
CA PHE A 424 8.61 22.37 17.75
C PHE A 424 8.29 23.51 16.76
N ASN A 425 8.75 23.41 15.51
CA ASN A 425 8.48 24.42 14.47
C ASN A 425 6.99 24.54 14.16
N LYS A 426 6.25 23.43 14.12
CA LYS A 426 4.78 23.44 13.94
C LYS A 426 4.08 24.17 15.08
N GLN A 427 4.55 23.99 16.31
CA GLN A 427 3.92 24.58 17.50
C GLN A 427 4.31 26.05 17.71
N TYR A 428 5.55 26.44 17.40
CA TYR A 428 6.11 27.72 17.82
C TYR A 428 6.68 28.59 16.68
N GLY A 429 6.64 28.11 15.44
CA GLY A 429 7.13 28.81 14.25
C GLY A 429 8.63 28.63 13.98
N TYR A 430 9.01 28.84 12.71
CA TYR A 430 10.38 28.62 12.22
C TYR A 430 11.42 29.56 12.82
N ASP A 431 11.06 30.78 13.21
CA ASP A 431 12.01 31.72 13.82
C ASP A 431 12.52 31.23 15.19
N ARG A 432 11.62 30.65 16.00
CA ARG A 432 12.02 30.01 17.26
C ARG A 432 12.82 28.73 17.00
N GLY A 433 12.50 27.98 15.96
CA GLY A 433 13.29 26.85 15.46
C GLY A 433 14.72 27.23 15.09
N ASN A 434 14.89 28.33 14.37
CA ASN A 434 16.20 28.90 14.03
C ASN A 434 17.00 29.27 15.28
N GLY A 435 16.32 29.73 16.34
CA GLY A 435 16.93 29.93 17.66
C GLY A 435 17.50 28.64 18.28
N ILE A 436 16.82 27.51 18.13
CA ILE A 436 17.31 26.20 18.59
C ILE A 436 18.55 25.78 17.79
N LEU A 437 18.52 25.94 16.46
CA LEU A 437 19.66 25.62 15.59
C LEU A 437 20.91 26.43 15.97
N LYS A 438 20.76 27.73 16.26
CA LYS A 438 21.85 28.59 16.75
C LYS A 438 22.42 28.10 18.08
N LYS A 439 21.56 27.74 19.04
CA LYS A 439 21.97 27.21 20.35
C LYS A 439 22.67 25.85 20.25
N ALA A 440 22.24 24.98 19.33
CA ALA A 440 22.95 23.73 19.06
C ALA A 440 24.36 23.99 18.51
N ALA A 441 24.47 24.89 17.53
CA ALA A 441 25.76 25.29 16.96
C ALA A 441 26.69 25.93 17.99
N GLU A 442 26.15 26.76 18.89
CA GLU A 442 26.89 27.35 20.01
C GLU A 442 27.38 26.27 20.98
N ALA A 443 26.51 25.37 21.42
CA ALA A 443 26.88 24.30 22.33
C ALA A 443 27.97 23.38 21.76
N ILE A 444 27.89 23.04 20.47
CA ILE A 444 28.92 22.23 19.78
C ILE A 444 30.24 23.01 19.69
N LYS A 445 30.20 24.29 19.31
CA LYS A 445 31.40 25.14 19.17
C LYS A 445 32.16 25.33 20.48
N VAL A 446 31.46 25.40 21.62
CA VAL A 446 32.11 25.56 22.94
C VAL A 446 33.05 24.39 23.24
N GLU A 447 32.66 23.16 22.95
CA GLU A 447 33.47 21.98 23.26
C GLU A 447 34.44 21.61 22.11
N PHE A 448 34.02 21.82 20.86
CA PHE A 448 34.78 21.50 19.65
C PHE A 448 35.35 22.78 19.01
N LEU A 449 35.88 23.67 19.84
CA LEU A 449 36.58 24.88 19.39
C LEU A 449 37.80 24.47 18.54
N ASP A 450 37.97 25.16 17.41
CA ASP A 450 38.99 24.95 16.37
C ASP A 450 38.87 23.64 15.55
N GLU A 451 37.85 22.83 15.80
CA GLU A 451 37.59 21.60 15.04
C GLU A 451 36.59 21.84 13.89
N LEU A 452 36.63 21.01 12.86
CA LEU A 452 35.76 21.18 11.70
C LEU A 452 34.32 20.80 12.06
N THR A 453 33.48 21.81 12.30
CA THR A 453 32.03 21.65 12.50
C THR A 453 31.26 22.24 11.32
N VAL A 454 30.39 21.42 10.73
CA VAL A 454 29.51 21.83 9.64
C VAL A 454 28.04 21.59 9.99
N ARG A 455 27.17 22.47 9.49
CA ARG A 455 25.75 22.15 9.35
C ARG A 455 25.57 21.31 8.09
N TYR A 456 25.19 20.05 8.27
CA TYR A 456 25.12 19.07 7.20
C TYR A 456 23.82 19.22 6.39
N THR A 457 22.67 19.13 7.05
CA THR A 457 21.35 19.32 6.43
C THR A 457 20.36 19.71 7.51
N GLU A 458 19.53 20.74 7.29
CA GLU A 458 18.42 21.10 8.19
C GLU A 458 18.78 21.13 9.69
N ASP A 459 18.45 20.08 10.44
CA ASP A 459 18.63 19.86 11.87
C ASP A 459 19.90 19.07 12.25
N LYS A 460 20.75 18.76 11.27
CA LYS A 460 21.89 17.85 11.40
C LYS A 460 23.22 18.56 11.27
N PHE A 461 24.16 18.21 12.14
CA PHE A 461 25.52 18.73 12.14
C PHE A 461 26.52 17.59 12.05
N VAL A 462 27.70 17.88 11.50
CA VAL A 462 28.83 16.95 11.47
C VAL A 462 30.04 17.64 12.07
N THR A 463 30.75 16.96 12.95
CA THR A 463 32.00 17.43 13.54
C THR A 463 33.09 16.41 13.27
N ILE A 464 34.22 16.85 12.75
CA ILE A 464 35.43 16.03 12.64
C ILE A 464 36.39 16.53 13.71
N THR A 465 36.78 15.64 14.62
CA THR A 465 37.69 15.97 15.72
C THR A 465 38.87 15.00 15.78
N PHE A 466 40.03 15.52 16.15
CA PHE A 466 41.23 14.74 16.41
C PHE A 466 41.51 14.58 17.91
N LYS A 467 40.67 15.19 18.76
CA LYS A 467 40.83 15.14 20.21
C LYS A 467 40.29 13.81 20.77
N PRO A 468 40.97 13.19 21.76
CA PRO A 468 40.45 12.03 22.47
C PRO A 468 39.26 12.38 23.39
N GLY A 469 38.59 11.37 23.94
CA GLY A 469 37.50 11.54 24.92
C GLY A 469 36.19 12.07 24.32
N VAL A 470 35.84 11.62 23.11
CA VAL A 470 34.65 12.10 22.38
C VAL A 470 33.36 11.89 23.17
N ALA A 471 33.22 10.76 23.87
CA ALA A 471 32.02 10.46 24.66
C ALA A 471 31.72 11.53 25.72
N ASP A 472 32.72 11.86 26.56
CA ASP A 472 32.55 12.85 27.63
C ASP A 472 32.26 14.26 27.08
N LYS A 473 32.87 14.59 25.94
CA LYS A 473 32.64 15.85 25.23
C LYS A 473 31.22 15.96 24.72
N VAL A 474 30.73 14.91 24.06
CA VAL A 474 29.35 14.85 23.58
C VAL A 474 28.37 15.00 24.75
N GLN A 475 28.61 14.34 25.88
CA GLN A 475 27.76 14.48 27.06
C GLN A 475 27.72 15.92 27.58
N ARG A 476 28.87 16.62 27.61
CA ARG A 476 28.92 18.05 27.98
C ARG A 476 28.15 18.93 27.00
N VAL A 477 28.27 18.69 25.69
CA VAL A 477 27.49 19.41 24.67
C VAL A 477 25.99 19.20 24.87
N CYS A 478 25.54 17.96 25.06
CA CYS A 478 24.12 17.66 25.29
C CYS A 478 23.60 18.32 26.57
N LYS A 479 24.37 18.32 27.66
CA LYS A 479 24.01 18.99 28.93
C LYS A 479 23.92 20.51 28.76
N ASN A 480 24.90 21.11 28.07
CA ASN A 480 24.91 22.55 27.80
C ASN A 480 23.70 22.94 26.92
N PHE A 481 23.47 22.21 25.82
CA PHE A 481 22.33 22.42 24.94
C PHE A 481 21.01 22.39 25.72
N ASN A 482 20.75 21.34 26.51
CA ASN A 482 19.52 21.22 27.30
C ASN A 482 19.34 22.40 28.28
N THR A 483 20.43 22.93 28.82
CA THR A 483 20.40 24.13 29.68
C THR A 483 20.02 25.40 28.89
N LEU A 484 20.53 25.54 27.67
CA LEU A 484 20.28 26.70 26.79
C LEU A 484 18.85 26.76 26.24
N ILE A 485 18.25 25.63 25.90
CA ILE A 485 16.89 25.59 25.32
C ILE A 485 15.77 25.65 26.38
N LYS A 486 16.03 25.25 27.64
CA LYS A 486 15.02 25.17 28.72
C LYS A 486 13.73 24.47 28.29
N ASN A 487 13.84 23.52 27.37
CA ASN A 487 12.73 22.78 26.79
C ASN A 487 13.02 21.28 26.90
N ARG A 488 12.05 20.50 27.38
CA ARG A 488 12.20 19.05 27.60
C ARG A 488 11.83 18.19 26.39
N THR A 489 11.27 18.77 25.33
CA THR A 489 10.79 18.04 24.15
C THR A 489 11.79 18.00 23.00
N VAL A 490 12.85 18.81 23.04
CA VAL A 490 13.91 18.86 22.02
C VAL A 490 15.23 18.45 22.67
N ASN A 491 15.95 17.49 22.07
CA ASN A 491 17.25 17.00 22.54
C ASN A 491 18.22 16.77 21.37
N LEU A 492 19.51 16.69 21.67
CA LEU A 492 20.55 16.27 20.73
C LEU A 492 20.74 14.77 20.82
N ARG A 493 20.72 14.08 19.67
CA ARG A 493 21.08 12.67 19.54
C ARG A 493 22.28 12.54 18.63
N VAL A 494 23.25 11.73 19.07
CA VAL A 494 24.61 11.80 18.54
C VAL A 494 25.15 10.41 18.26
N GLY A 495 25.72 10.23 17.07
CA GLY A 495 26.48 9.04 16.72
C GLY A 495 27.92 9.42 16.42
N SER A 496 28.90 8.59 16.77
CA SER A 496 30.29 8.82 16.39
C SER A 496 30.92 7.62 15.71
N TYR A 497 31.98 7.85 14.94
CA TYR A 497 32.76 6.78 14.32
C TYR A 497 34.23 7.17 14.25
N GLN A 498 35.11 6.25 14.67
CA GLN A 498 36.56 6.40 14.48
C GLN A 498 36.90 6.17 13.02
N TRP A 499 37.22 7.24 12.31
CA TRP A 499 37.35 7.23 10.85
C TRP A 499 38.64 6.56 10.39
N GLN A 500 38.52 5.53 9.55
CA GLN A 500 39.65 4.83 8.95
C GLN A 500 40.08 5.50 7.63
N GLN A 501 40.75 6.65 7.74
CA GLN A 501 41.16 7.53 6.62
C GLN A 501 41.89 6.84 5.45
N LYS A 502 42.56 5.70 5.70
CA LYS A 502 43.30 4.96 4.67
C LYS A 502 42.40 4.14 3.73
N GLN A 503 41.21 3.77 4.18
CA GLN A 503 40.31 2.86 3.45
C GLN A 503 38.98 3.53 3.08
N GLU A 504 38.65 4.64 3.75
CA GLU A 504 37.30 5.21 3.71
C GLU A 504 37.31 6.70 3.38
N THR A 505 36.36 7.12 2.56
CA THR A 505 36.10 8.54 2.33
C THR A 505 35.43 9.17 3.56
N VAL A 506 35.53 10.50 3.69
CA VAL A 506 34.80 11.26 4.74
C VAL A 506 33.30 10.96 4.71
N ILE A 507 32.73 10.78 3.52
CA ILE A 507 31.30 10.49 3.33
C ILE A 507 30.93 9.14 3.93
N MET A 508 31.76 8.11 3.75
CA MET A 508 31.55 6.79 4.37
C MET A 508 31.63 6.87 5.90
N ALA A 509 32.57 7.67 6.42
CA ALA A 509 32.72 7.86 7.86
C ALA A 509 31.52 8.61 8.48
N VAL A 510 31.00 9.62 7.77
CA VAL A 510 29.76 10.32 8.14
C VAL A 510 28.57 9.36 8.10
N ASP A 511 28.52 8.44 7.13
CA ASP A 511 27.46 7.44 7.06
C ASP A 511 27.51 6.46 8.24
N LYS A 512 28.68 5.96 8.62
CA LYS A 512 28.83 5.10 9.81
C LYS A 512 28.46 5.84 11.10
N ALA A 513 28.88 7.09 11.26
CA ALA A 513 28.46 7.91 12.40
C ALA A 513 26.92 8.13 12.42
N ARG A 514 26.31 8.28 11.24
CA ARG A 514 24.84 8.36 11.09
C ARG A 514 24.13 7.04 11.43
N GLN A 515 24.68 5.90 11.00
CA GLN A 515 24.17 4.57 11.34
C GLN A 515 24.17 4.35 12.86
N ALA A 516 25.28 4.70 13.53
CA ALA A 516 25.36 4.70 14.99
C ALA A 516 24.26 5.57 15.62
N LYS A 517 24.09 6.82 15.15
CA LYS A 517 23.03 7.70 15.65
C LYS A 517 21.64 7.05 15.50
N ASN A 518 21.36 6.46 14.35
CA ASN A 518 20.08 5.82 14.08
C ASN A 518 19.86 4.55 14.93
N TYR A 519 20.92 3.87 15.37
CA TYR A 519 20.82 2.68 16.22
C TYR A 519 20.26 2.98 17.63
N LEU A 520 20.29 4.22 18.12
CA LEU A 520 19.74 4.62 19.42
C LEU A 520 18.20 4.46 19.58
N GLY A 521 17.50 3.92 18.57
CA GLY A 521 16.06 3.61 18.64
C GLY A 521 15.21 4.80 19.11
N GLN A 522 14.39 4.62 20.15
CA GLN A 522 13.54 5.67 20.74
C GLN A 522 13.83 6.00 22.21
N ASN A 523 14.80 5.34 22.85
CA ASN A 523 15.13 5.62 24.26
C ASN A 523 15.68 7.05 24.41
N ARG A 524 14.90 7.92 25.08
CA ARG A 524 15.23 9.35 25.25
C ARG A 524 16.32 9.63 26.29
N GLN A 525 16.69 8.63 27.09
CA GLN A 525 17.77 8.77 28.08
C GLN A 525 19.15 8.63 27.43
N GLU A 526 19.24 7.92 26.31
CA GLU A 526 20.47 7.70 25.57
C GLU A 526 20.57 8.67 24.38
N ASN A 527 21.52 9.60 24.51
CA ASN A 527 21.73 10.68 23.55
C ASN A 527 23.01 10.47 22.71
N TYR A 528 23.78 9.41 22.98
CA TYR A 528 25.07 9.17 22.33
C TYR A 528 25.39 7.68 22.20
N ILE A 529 25.88 7.26 21.03
CA ILE A 529 26.52 5.95 20.84
C ILE A 529 27.68 6.07 19.83
N ALA A 530 28.73 5.28 20.04
CA ALA A 530 29.80 5.10 19.07
C ALA A 530 29.49 3.90 18.16
N TYR A 531 29.82 4.00 16.88
CA TYR A 531 29.75 2.89 15.95
C TYR A 531 30.73 1.81 16.39
N ASN A 532 30.18 0.72 16.91
CA ASN A 532 30.87 -0.45 17.42
C ASN A 532 30.51 -1.68 16.56
N HIS A 533 31.07 -2.83 16.91
CA HIS A 533 30.78 -4.09 16.21
C HIS A 533 29.28 -4.45 16.22
N GLU A 534 28.55 -4.12 17.29
CA GLU A 534 27.11 -4.39 17.41
C GLU A 534 26.29 -3.59 16.38
N VAL A 535 26.58 -2.29 16.24
CA VAL A 535 25.95 -1.45 15.21
C VAL A 535 26.30 -1.95 13.81
N GLU A 536 27.56 -2.30 13.57
CA GLU A 536 28.03 -2.83 12.29
C GLU A 536 27.30 -4.13 11.92
N GLU A 537 27.21 -5.07 12.86
CA GLU A 537 26.52 -6.34 12.68
C GLU A 537 25.03 -6.15 12.42
N TYR A 538 24.36 -5.24 13.14
CA TYR A 538 22.95 -4.92 12.90
C TYR A 538 22.68 -4.44 11.46
N TYR A 539 23.45 -3.45 10.98
CA TYR A 539 23.26 -2.92 9.62
C TYR A 539 23.69 -3.91 8.54
N ALA A 540 24.73 -4.71 8.77
CA ALA A 540 25.12 -5.78 7.86
C ALA A 540 24.02 -6.86 7.75
N ASN A 541 23.41 -7.25 8.86
CA ASN A 541 22.28 -8.17 8.87
C ASN A 541 21.04 -7.57 8.18
N LYS A 542 20.76 -6.28 8.41
CA LYS A 542 19.68 -5.55 7.74
C LYS A 542 19.83 -5.54 6.22
N GLU A 543 21.00 -5.19 5.72
CA GLU A 543 21.28 -5.22 4.28
C GLU A 543 21.16 -6.63 3.71
N TYR A 544 21.72 -7.63 4.41
CA TYR A 544 21.64 -9.03 4.00
C TYR A 544 20.18 -9.50 3.88
N ILE A 545 19.36 -9.26 4.91
CA ILE A 545 17.95 -9.65 4.94
C ILE A 545 17.19 -9.00 3.78
N LEU A 546 17.31 -7.68 3.59
CA LEU A 546 16.56 -6.97 2.54
C LEU A 546 16.96 -7.41 1.13
N THR A 547 18.23 -7.73 0.91
CA THR A 547 18.72 -8.17 -0.40
C THR A 547 18.38 -9.64 -0.70
N HIS A 548 18.32 -10.50 0.32
CA HIS A 548 18.11 -11.94 0.15
C HIS A 548 16.67 -12.40 0.39
N PHE A 549 15.79 -11.57 0.95
CA PHE A 549 14.41 -11.94 1.29
C PHE A 549 13.62 -12.53 0.11
N ASN A 550 13.68 -11.89 -1.06
CA ASN A 550 12.99 -12.40 -2.27
C ASN A 550 13.53 -13.77 -2.71
N ILE A 551 14.85 -13.98 -2.60
CA ILE A 551 15.48 -15.27 -2.92
C ILE A 551 15.04 -16.32 -1.90
N ALA A 552 15.00 -15.96 -0.62
CA ALA A 552 14.60 -16.85 0.47
C ALA A 552 13.16 -17.36 0.31
N ILE A 553 12.22 -16.49 -0.09
CA ILE A 553 10.84 -16.88 -0.43
C ILE A 553 10.83 -17.82 -1.65
N GLN A 554 11.49 -17.43 -2.76
CA GLN A 554 11.47 -18.21 -4.00
C GLN A 554 12.11 -19.59 -3.87
N ARG A 555 13.14 -19.71 -3.01
CA ARG A 555 13.88 -20.94 -2.78
C ARG A 555 13.34 -21.77 -1.62
N GLY A 556 12.30 -21.29 -0.92
CA GLY A 556 11.71 -21.99 0.22
C GLY A 556 12.64 -22.08 1.44
N TRP A 557 13.51 -21.10 1.62
CA TRP A 557 14.42 -21.00 2.79
C TRP A 557 13.67 -20.54 4.03
N ILE A 558 12.61 -19.76 3.84
CA ILE A 558 11.67 -19.44 4.92
C ILE A 558 10.66 -20.58 5.01
N LYS A 559 10.51 -21.15 6.19
CA LYS A 559 9.65 -22.30 6.46
C LYS A 559 8.78 -22.08 7.70
N PRO A 560 7.57 -22.65 7.73
CA PRO A 560 6.77 -22.69 8.93
C PRO A 560 7.28 -23.76 9.90
N TYR A 561 7.51 -23.35 11.14
CA TYR A 561 7.66 -24.23 12.28
C TYR A 561 6.37 -24.15 13.09
N PHE A 562 5.91 -25.29 13.59
CA PHE A 562 4.63 -25.41 14.26
C PHE A 562 4.85 -25.66 15.75
N GLN A 563 4.17 -24.92 16.60
CA GLN A 563 4.12 -25.15 18.03
C GLN A 563 2.70 -25.55 18.44
N VAL A 564 2.56 -26.62 19.23
CA VAL A 564 1.24 -27.15 19.59
C VAL A 564 0.55 -26.29 20.65
N GLN A 565 -0.78 -26.22 20.55
CA GLN A 565 -1.67 -25.60 21.53
C GLN A 565 -2.53 -26.68 22.16
N ILE A 566 -2.58 -26.69 23.50
CA ILE A 566 -3.21 -27.76 24.29
C ILE A 566 -4.43 -27.23 25.01
N ARG A 567 -5.51 -28.03 25.02
CA ARG A 567 -6.69 -27.78 25.84
C ARG A 567 -6.39 -28.05 27.31
N SER A 568 -6.61 -27.08 28.18
CA SER A 568 -6.33 -27.24 29.62
C SER A 568 -7.21 -28.29 30.29
N LEU A 569 -8.49 -28.40 29.90
CA LEU A 569 -9.46 -29.32 30.49
C LEU A 569 -9.12 -30.78 30.22
N THR A 570 -8.83 -31.11 28.95
CA THR A 570 -8.70 -32.49 28.48
C THR A 570 -7.25 -32.94 28.33
N GLY A 571 -6.32 -31.99 28.15
CA GLY A 571 -4.95 -32.26 27.72
C GLY A 571 -4.83 -32.60 26.23
N ASN A 572 -5.90 -32.44 25.45
CA ASN A 572 -5.93 -32.75 24.02
C ASN A 572 -5.26 -31.65 23.18
N TYR A 573 -4.81 -32.03 21.98
CA TYR A 573 -4.29 -31.07 20.99
C TYR A 573 -5.44 -30.28 20.36
N ALA A 574 -5.46 -28.96 20.59
CA ALA A 574 -6.53 -28.07 20.13
C ALA A 574 -6.16 -27.27 18.86
N GLY A 575 -4.87 -27.11 18.56
CA GLY A 575 -4.40 -26.30 17.45
C GLY A 575 -2.87 -26.22 17.39
N MET A 576 -2.35 -25.42 16.46
CA MET A 576 -0.92 -25.12 16.35
C MET A 576 -0.68 -23.67 15.91
N GLU A 577 0.38 -23.06 16.39
CA GLU A 577 0.87 -21.78 15.87
C GLU A 577 1.97 -22.00 14.83
N ALA A 578 1.84 -21.34 13.68
CA ALA A 578 2.85 -21.32 12.63
C ALA A 578 3.81 -20.13 12.81
N LEU A 579 5.05 -20.45 13.15
CA LEU A 579 6.13 -19.52 13.40
C LEU A 579 7.14 -19.56 12.24
N ALA A 580 7.40 -18.41 11.63
CA ALA A 580 8.39 -18.31 10.57
C ALA A 580 9.79 -18.69 11.08
N ARG A 581 10.57 -19.43 10.29
CA ARG A 581 12.00 -19.66 10.49
C ARG A 581 12.71 -19.51 9.17
N TRP A 582 13.79 -18.75 9.15
CA TRP A 582 14.60 -18.56 7.95
C TRP A 582 15.85 -19.43 8.04
N GLU A 583 15.84 -20.55 7.31
CA GLU A 583 16.97 -21.46 7.17
C GLU A 583 17.85 -21.03 6.00
N ASP A 584 18.80 -20.15 6.27
CA ASP A 584 19.70 -19.62 5.26
C ASP A 584 20.89 -20.58 5.01
N PRO A 585 21.25 -20.87 3.74
CA PRO A 585 22.35 -21.79 3.44
C PRO A 585 23.73 -21.27 3.85
N GLN A 586 23.91 -19.95 4.00
CA GLN A 586 25.19 -19.34 4.38
C GLN A 586 25.22 -18.96 5.86
N LYS A 587 24.12 -18.39 6.37
CA LYS A 587 24.02 -17.84 7.74
C LYS A 587 23.43 -18.83 8.76
N GLY A 588 22.92 -19.98 8.33
CA GLY A 588 22.19 -20.90 9.20
C GLY A 588 20.79 -20.36 9.54
N ILE A 589 20.28 -20.69 10.73
CA ILE A 589 18.94 -20.26 11.13
C ILE A 589 18.96 -18.80 11.58
N ILE A 590 18.33 -17.92 10.82
CA ILE A 590 18.12 -16.52 11.18
C ILE A 590 16.84 -16.42 12.02
N SER A 591 16.98 -15.83 13.22
CA SER A 591 15.88 -15.70 14.18
C SER A 591 14.82 -14.70 13.70
N PRO A 592 13.51 -14.96 13.91
CA PRO A 592 12.42 -14.03 13.62
C PRO A 592 12.60 -12.66 14.25
N ASN A 593 13.10 -12.60 15.48
CA ASN A 593 13.36 -11.36 16.20
C ASN A 593 14.40 -10.47 15.51
N VAL A 594 15.18 -11.03 14.59
CA VAL A 594 16.13 -10.28 13.76
C VAL A 594 15.43 -9.81 12.48
N PHE A 595 14.84 -10.72 11.71
CA PHE A 595 14.37 -10.36 10.36
C PHE A 595 12.97 -9.74 10.30
N ILE A 596 12.03 -10.10 11.18
CA ILE A 596 10.67 -9.54 11.15
C ILE A 596 10.70 -8.02 11.37
N PRO A 597 11.37 -7.46 12.40
CA PRO A 597 11.42 -6.00 12.59
C PRO A 597 12.03 -5.25 11.41
N ILE A 598 13.03 -5.86 10.75
CA ILE A 598 13.66 -5.30 9.55
C ILE A 598 12.67 -5.27 8.37
N LEU A 599 11.88 -6.34 8.19
CA LEU A 599 10.87 -6.41 7.14
C LEU A 599 9.70 -5.46 7.41
N GLU A 600 9.29 -5.28 8.67
CA GLU A 600 8.27 -4.30 9.06
C GLU A 600 8.72 -2.87 8.75
N GLU A 601 9.94 -2.49 9.13
CA GLU A 601 10.51 -1.16 8.82
C GLU A 601 10.60 -0.92 7.30
N ALA A 602 10.85 -1.98 6.52
CA ALA A 602 10.91 -1.91 5.06
C ALA A 602 9.54 -2.08 4.37
N HIS A 603 8.44 -2.25 5.11
CA HIS A 603 7.10 -2.55 4.60
C HIS A 603 7.05 -3.79 3.68
N LEU A 604 7.83 -4.82 4.03
CA LEU A 604 7.90 -6.11 3.32
C LEU A 604 7.26 -7.28 4.09
N VAL A 605 6.83 -7.06 5.33
CA VAL A 605 6.23 -8.10 6.20
C VAL A 605 4.98 -8.73 5.58
N GLU A 606 4.17 -7.98 4.84
CA GLU A 606 2.99 -8.50 4.12
C GLU A 606 3.33 -9.72 3.23
N PHE A 607 4.47 -9.68 2.56
CA PHE A 607 4.91 -10.76 1.68
C PHE A 607 5.31 -12.00 2.46
N LEU A 608 5.86 -11.82 3.66
CA LEU A 608 6.17 -12.92 4.57
C LEU A 608 4.87 -13.57 5.06
N ASP A 609 3.91 -12.77 5.53
CA ASP A 609 2.66 -13.26 6.12
C ASP A 609 1.83 -14.03 5.09
N LEU A 610 1.70 -13.51 3.87
CA LEU A 610 1.00 -14.19 2.78
C LEU A 610 1.72 -15.46 2.31
N TYR A 611 3.06 -15.44 2.30
CA TYR A 611 3.83 -16.65 1.99
C TYR A 611 3.65 -17.71 3.07
N MET A 612 3.68 -17.32 4.35
CA MET A 612 3.43 -18.23 5.48
C MET A 612 2.02 -18.82 5.42
N LEU A 613 0.99 -18.02 5.13
CA LEU A 613 -0.37 -18.48 4.90
C LEU A 613 -0.44 -19.49 3.75
N GLU A 614 0.27 -19.24 2.65
CA GLU A 614 0.35 -20.16 1.52
C GLU A 614 0.98 -21.50 1.94
N GLN A 615 2.05 -21.47 2.75
CA GLN A 615 2.66 -22.69 3.29
C GLN A 615 1.73 -23.45 4.24
N ILE A 616 0.95 -22.74 5.07
CA ILE A 616 -0.05 -23.33 5.97
C ILE A 616 -1.17 -24.00 5.17
N CYS A 617 -1.68 -23.35 4.13
CA CYS A 617 -2.70 -23.93 3.27
C CYS A 617 -2.19 -25.21 2.58
N GLN A 618 -0.94 -25.20 2.10
CA GLN A 618 -0.29 -26.39 1.51
C GLN A 618 -0.13 -27.52 2.54
N ALA A 619 0.24 -27.18 3.77
CA ALA A 619 0.36 -28.11 4.88
C ALA A 619 -0.99 -28.78 5.18
N ILE A 620 -2.07 -28.01 5.29
CA ILE A 620 -3.43 -28.53 5.51
C ILE A 620 -3.84 -29.48 4.38
N VAL A 621 -3.79 -29.03 3.13
CA VAL A 621 -4.17 -29.85 1.95
C VAL A 621 -3.35 -31.14 1.86
N SER A 622 -2.05 -31.06 2.15
CA SER A 622 -1.19 -32.25 2.19
C SER A 622 -1.63 -33.20 3.31
N GLY A 623 -1.96 -32.65 4.48
CA GLY A 623 -2.52 -33.40 5.61
C GLY A 623 -3.77 -34.17 5.23
N GLU A 624 -4.75 -33.52 4.61
CA GLU A 624 -6.01 -34.17 4.18
C GLU A 624 -5.71 -35.31 3.19
N LYS A 625 -4.85 -35.06 2.21
CA LYS A 625 -4.49 -36.04 1.17
C LYS A 625 -3.86 -37.31 1.75
N TYR A 626 -3.07 -37.18 2.81
CA TYR A 626 -2.40 -38.31 3.47
C TYR A 626 -3.21 -38.89 4.64
N GLY A 627 -4.46 -38.44 4.85
CA GLY A 627 -5.31 -38.89 5.95
C GLY A 627 -4.74 -38.55 7.32
N LEU A 628 -3.98 -37.45 7.42
CA LEU A 628 -3.40 -36.98 8.66
C LEU A 628 -4.43 -36.17 9.46
N PRO A 629 -4.32 -36.13 10.80
CA PRO A 629 -5.13 -35.24 11.63
C PRO A 629 -4.98 -33.78 11.19
N ILE A 630 -6.11 -33.10 10.95
CA ILE A 630 -6.15 -31.69 10.59
C ILE A 630 -6.61 -30.92 11.83
N VAL A 631 -5.70 -30.13 12.39
CA VAL A 631 -6.00 -29.21 13.50
C VAL A 631 -5.92 -27.77 13.00
N PRO A 632 -6.64 -26.82 13.62
CA PRO A 632 -6.53 -25.42 13.25
C PRO A 632 -5.10 -24.88 13.43
N ILE A 633 -4.67 -24.05 12.49
CA ILE A 633 -3.34 -23.44 12.47
C ILE A 633 -3.48 -21.92 12.55
N SER A 634 -2.86 -21.31 13.56
CA SER A 634 -2.78 -19.87 13.70
C SER A 634 -1.53 -19.30 13.01
N PHE A 635 -1.64 -18.08 12.49
CA PHE A 635 -0.50 -17.35 11.92
C PHE A 635 -0.59 -15.86 12.21
N ASN A 636 0.57 -15.24 12.29
CA ASN A 636 0.71 -13.81 12.57
C ASN A 636 0.43 -12.97 11.33
N LEU A 637 -0.31 -11.88 11.51
CA LEU A 637 -0.59 -10.87 10.49
C LEU A 637 -0.25 -9.48 11.01
N SER A 638 0.65 -8.78 10.32
CA SER A 638 1.15 -7.47 10.77
C SER A 638 0.10 -6.35 10.61
N PRO A 639 0.01 -5.40 11.57
CA PRO A 639 -0.85 -4.22 11.49
C PRO A 639 -0.69 -3.35 10.24
N LEU A 640 0.53 -3.25 9.71
CA LEU A 640 0.83 -2.46 8.51
C LEU A 640 0.00 -2.91 7.30
N ASP A 641 -0.52 -4.13 7.33
CA ASP A 641 -1.26 -4.74 6.24
C ASP A 641 -2.77 -4.41 6.28
N LEU A 642 -3.28 -3.93 7.42
CA LEU A 642 -4.71 -3.68 7.62
C LEU A 642 -5.20 -2.33 7.05
N GLU A 643 -4.29 -1.44 6.62
CA GLU A 643 -4.64 -0.15 6.03
C GLU A 643 -5.44 -0.29 4.71
N GLY A 644 -6.68 0.21 4.70
CA GLY A 644 -7.53 0.27 3.52
C GLY A 644 -8.23 -1.05 3.13
N GLY A 645 -8.32 -2.04 4.01
CA GLY A 645 -9.17 -3.24 3.86
C GLY A 645 -8.77 -4.19 2.71
N LYS A 646 -7.53 -4.09 2.22
CA LYS A 646 -7.07 -4.91 1.08
C LYS A 646 -6.56 -6.29 1.51
N ILE A 647 -6.06 -6.43 2.73
CA ILE A 647 -5.45 -7.67 3.21
C ILE A 647 -6.45 -8.82 3.32
N VAL A 648 -7.69 -8.56 3.76
CA VAL A 648 -8.77 -9.55 3.79
C VAL A 648 -8.92 -10.22 2.42
N ASN A 649 -8.94 -9.41 1.35
CA ASN A 649 -9.02 -9.92 -0.03
C ASN A 649 -7.76 -10.70 -0.47
N LYS A 650 -6.57 -10.38 0.06
CA LYS A 650 -5.33 -11.10 -0.26
C LYS A 650 -5.28 -12.45 0.45
N VAL A 651 -5.62 -12.47 1.74
CA VAL A 651 -5.77 -13.69 2.55
C VAL A 651 -6.78 -14.63 1.91
N GLU A 652 -7.97 -14.12 1.54
CA GLU A 652 -8.99 -14.92 0.86
C GLU A 652 -8.52 -15.48 -0.47
N LYS A 653 -7.77 -14.72 -1.28
CA LYS A 653 -7.20 -15.24 -2.54
C LYS A 653 -6.27 -16.41 -2.30
N VAL A 654 -5.43 -16.36 -1.27
CA VAL A 654 -4.52 -17.45 -0.93
C VAL A 654 -5.31 -18.66 -0.43
N ARG A 655 -6.24 -18.48 0.53
CA ARG A 655 -7.08 -19.58 1.03
C ARG A 655 -7.87 -20.25 -0.11
N GLN A 656 -8.54 -19.47 -0.95
CA GLN A 656 -9.36 -19.97 -2.06
C GLN A 656 -8.53 -20.71 -3.12
N LYS A 657 -7.27 -20.31 -3.35
CA LYS A 657 -6.34 -21.03 -4.24
C LYS A 657 -6.15 -22.49 -3.82
N TYR A 658 -6.15 -22.77 -2.51
CA TYR A 658 -5.98 -24.10 -1.95
C TYR A 658 -7.29 -24.75 -1.48
N GLN A 659 -8.42 -24.04 -1.56
CA GLN A 659 -9.76 -24.52 -1.15
C GLN A 659 -9.84 -24.97 0.31
N VAL A 660 -9.04 -24.37 1.19
CA VAL A 660 -9.04 -24.67 2.63
C VAL A 660 -10.23 -24.00 3.29
N ASP A 661 -10.92 -24.70 4.21
CA ASP A 661 -11.99 -24.10 5.00
C ASP A 661 -11.43 -23.05 5.99
N PRO A 662 -12.01 -21.84 6.09
CA PRO A 662 -11.53 -20.78 6.96
C PRO A 662 -11.45 -21.18 8.45
N HIS A 663 -12.24 -22.15 8.92
CA HIS A 663 -12.21 -22.58 10.33
C HIS A 663 -10.89 -23.25 10.74
N TYR A 664 -10.09 -23.74 9.77
CA TYR A 664 -8.76 -24.29 10.03
C TYR A 664 -7.65 -23.22 10.09
N ILE A 665 -7.96 -21.96 9.80
CA ILE A 665 -7.00 -20.86 9.80
C ILE A 665 -7.40 -19.86 10.88
N LYS A 666 -6.49 -19.57 11.81
CA LYS A 666 -6.67 -18.55 12.86
C LYS A 666 -5.70 -17.39 12.60
N ILE A 667 -6.17 -16.17 12.78
CA ILE A 667 -5.37 -14.97 12.48
C ILE A 667 -4.97 -14.32 13.80
N GLU A 668 -3.67 -14.19 14.03
CA GLU A 668 -3.11 -13.53 15.21
C GLU A 668 -2.67 -12.12 14.85
N ILE A 669 -3.01 -11.15 15.71
CA ILE A 669 -2.70 -9.74 15.52
C ILE A 669 -2.12 -9.18 16.82
N LEU A 670 -0.94 -8.56 16.73
CA LEU A 670 -0.24 -7.97 17.88
C LEU A 670 -1.03 -6.82 18.52
N GLU A 671 -0.95 -6.68 19.85
CA GLU A 671 -1.61 -5.58 20.59
C GLU A 671 -1.21 -4.17 20.11
N SER A 672 0.06 -3.98 19.73
CA SER A 672 0.58 -2.69 19.27
C SER A 672 -0.14 -2.16 18.01
N ALA A 673 -0.77 -3.05 17.25
CA ALA A 673 -1.59 -2.77 16.07
C ALA A 673 -2.77 -1.82 16.35
N MET A 674 -3.33 -1.88 17.56
CA MET A 674 -4.63 -1.32 17.88
C MET A 674 -4.65 0.22 17.91
N THR A 675 -3.48 0.87 17.86
CA THR A 675 -3.33 2.33 17.97
C THR A 675 -3.36 3.06 16.62
N GLN A 676 -3.25 2.34 15.50
CA GLN A 676 -3.18 2.91 14.16
C GLN A 676 -4.51 2.70 13.44
N ASN A 677 -5.28 3.78 13.25
CA ASN A 677 -6.53 3.81 12.45
C ASN A 677 -7.60 2.78 12.88
N GLU A 678 -8.15 2.98 14.08
CA GLU A 678 -9.14 2.10 14.76
C GLU A 678 -10.33 1.66 13.86
N ALA A 679 -10.80 2.54 12.97
CA ALA A 679 -11.96 2.28 12.12
C ALA A 679 -11.69 1.19 11.08
N ASP A 680 -10.53 1.25 10.41
CA ASP A 680 -10.13 0.25 9.41
C ASP A 680 -9.77 -1.07 10.09
N PHE A 681 -9.13 -1.01 11.25
CA PHE A 681 -8.79 -2.19 12.05
C PHE A 681 -10.04 -2.97 12.50
N ARG A 682 -11.03 -2.29 13.09
CA ARG A 682 -12.30 -2.91 13.49
C ARG A 682 -13.06 -3.51 12.31
N LYS A 683 -13.03 -2.83 11.16
CA LYS A 683 -13.67 -3.32 9.94
C LYS A 683 -13.02 -4.61 9.46
N ALA A 684 -11.69 -4.69 9.44
CA ALA A 684 -10.97 -5.89 9.02
C ALA A 684 -11.26 -7.10 9.92
N ILE A 685 -11.26 -6.91 11.26
CA ILE A 685 -11.65 -7.96 12.21
C ILE A 685 -13.06 -8.48 11.89
N THR A 686 -14.00 -7.56 11.71
CA THR A 686 -15.41 -7.92 11.42
C THR A 686 -15.53 -8.67 10.09
N GLU A 687 -14.80 -8.26 9.05
CA GLU A 687 -14.82 -8.93 7.75
C GLU A 687 -14.23 -10.35 7.82
N PHE A 688 -13.11 -10.55 8.53
CA PHE A 688 -12.55 -11.88 8.76
C PHE A 688 -13.54 -12.79 9.51
N GLN A 689 -14.17 -12.29 10.57
CA GLN A 689 -15.15 -13.05 11.34
C GLN A 689 -16.39 -13.42 10.51
N GLN A 690 -16.88 -12.51 9.66
CA GLN A 690 -18.00 -12.79 8.75
C GLN A 690 -17.66 -13.85 7.69
N LEU A 691 -16.38 -13.99 7.35
CA LEU A 691 -15.87 -15.02 6.45
C LEU A 691 -15.61 -16.37 7.14
N GLY A 692 -15.77 -16.44 8.47
CA GLY A 692 -15.60 -17.67 9.26
C GLY A 692 -14.22 -17.85 9.89
N TYR A 693 -13.34 -16.84 9.82
CA TYR A 693 -12.07 -16.87 10.55
C TYR A 693 -12.27 -16.51 12.02
N GLU A 694 -11.41 -17.04 12.88
CA GLU A 694 -11.21 -16.47 14.20
C GLU A 694 -10.04 -15.51 14.18
N VAL A 695 -10.22 -14.37 14.86
CA VAL A 695 -9.19 -13.35 15.01
C VAL A 695 -8.79 -13.30 16.49
N TRP A 696 -7.50 -13.49 16.73
CA TRP A 696 -6.88 -13.59 18.03
C TRP A 696 -6.01 -12.36 18.29
N LEU A 697 -6.06 -11.85 19.52
CA LEU A 697 -5.19 -10.78 19.99
C LEU A 697 -3.93 -11.40 20.61
N ASP A 698 -2.77 -11.04 20.08
CA ASP A 698 -1.47 -11.58 20.50
C ASP A 698 -0.64 -10.59 21.34
N ASP A 699 0.32 -11.12 22.10
CA ASP A 699 1.24 -10.39 22.98
C ASP A 699 0.54 -9.47 24.02
N PHE A 700 -0.68 -9.82 24.43
CA PHE A 700 -1.43 -9.00 25.38
C PHE A 700 -0.67 -8.88 26.71
N GLY A 701 -0.40 -7.64 27.15
CA GLY A 701 0.27 -7.31 28.42
C GLY A 701 1.79 -7.13 28.35
N SER A 702 2.39 -7.22 27.17
CA SER A 702 3.81 -6.89 26.94
C SER A 702 4.10 -5.37 26.90
N GLY A 703 3.06 -4.54 26.69
CA GLY A 703 3.15 -3.08 26.54
C GLY A 703 2.31 -2.25 27.53
N TYR A 704 1.97 -1.00 27.16
CA TYR A 704 0.97 -0.20 27.88
C TYR A 704 -0.44 -0.69 27.53
N SER A 705 -0.80 -1.86 28.06
CA SER A 705 -2.08 -2.47 27.71
C SER A 705 -3.23 -1.65 28.24
N SER A 706 -4.02 -1.12 27.31
CA SER A 706 -5.22 -0.37 27.65
C SER A 706 -6.37 -1.36 27.70
N LEU A 707 -6.84 -1.71 28.90
CA LEU A 707 -8.08 -2.49 29.07
C LEU A 707 -9.27 -1.86 28.33
N ASN A 708 -9.22 -0.55 28.07
CA ASN A 708 -10.17 0.17 27.24
C ASN A 708 -10.22 -0.35 25.80
N ASN A 709 -9.10 -0.85 25.28
CA ASN A 709 -9.03 -1.42 23.93
C ASN A 709 -9.83 -2.72 23.84
N LEU A 710 -9.74 -3.61 24.84
CA LEU A 710 -10.51 -4.87 24.86
C LEU A 710 -12.03 -4.65 24.83
N GLN A 711 -12.54 -3.51 25.31
CA GLN A 711 -13.96 -3.18 25.24
C GLN A 711 -14.43 -2.81 23.82
N ASN A 712 -13.54 -2.24 23.01
CA ASN A 712 -13.88 -1.69 21.70
C ASN A 712 -13.79 -2.72 20.57
N TYR A 713 -13.09 -3.82 20.78
CA TYR A 713 -12.87 -4.87 19.79
C TYR A 713 -13.36 -6.22 20.30
N LYS A 714 -14.08 -6.94 19.46
CA LYS A 714 -14.58 -8.29 19.78
C LYS A 714 -13.65 -9.32 19.16
N PHE A 715 -12.59 -9.70 19.86
CA PHE A 715 -11.73 -10.81 19.44
C PHE A 715 -12.36 -12.16 19.77
N ASN A 716 -11.96 -13.21 19.07
CA ASN A 716 -12.36 -14.58 19.41
C ASN A 716 -11.51 -15.10 20.59
N MET A 717 -10.24 -14.73 20.63
CA MET A 717 -9.29 -15.17 21.65
C MET A 717 -8.29 -14.07 22.01
N VAL A 718 -7.82 -14.09 23.26
CA VAL A 718 -6.70 -13.29 23.74
C VAL A 718 -5.58 -14.22 24.20
N LYS A 719 -4.37 -14.02 23.66
CA LYS A 719 -3.15 -14.72 24.05
C LYS A 719 -2.40 -13.90 25.10
N LEU A 720 -2.24 -14.46 26.30
CA LEU A 720 -1.50 -13.85 27.40
C LEU A 720 -0.01 -14.12 27.20
N ASP A 721 0.78 -13.05 27.13
CA ASP A 721 2.23 -13.10 26.94
C ASP A 721 2.94 -13.84 28.10
N ARG A 722 4.03 -14.55 27.78
CA ARG A 722 4.89 -15.25 28.73
C ARG A 722 5.36 -14.42 29.94
N PHE A 723 5.45 -13.09 29.83
CA PHE A 723 5.89 -12.18 30.89
C PHE A 723 4.99 -12.25 32.13
N PHE A 724 3.71 -12.61 31.97
CA PHE A 724 2.83 -12.87 33.11
C PHE A 724 3.31 -14.06 33.93
N LEU A 725 3.70 -15.15 33.26
CA LEU A 725 4.11 -16.39 33.93
C LEU A 725 5.50 -16.31 34.57
N GLN A 726 6.46 -15.64 33.94
CA GLN A 726 7.83 -15.52 34.46
C GLN A 726 7.89 -14.93 35.89
N LYS A 727 6.95 -14.04 36.24
CA LYS A 727 6.85 -13.44 37.59
C LYS A 727 5.94 -14.21 38.55
N SER A 728 5.07 -15.08 38.03
CA SER A 728 4.04 -15.80 38.80
C SER A 728 4.62 -16.83 39.78
N GLU A 729 5.80 -17.37 39.50
CA GLU A 729 6.48 -18.33 40.38
C GLU A 729 7.11 -17.65 41.61
N THR A 730 7.41 -16.35 41.51
CA THR A 730 8.15 -15.61 42.55
C THR A 730 7.28 -14.61 43.32
N THR A 731 6.11 -14.21 42.81
CA THR A 731 5.24 -13.21 43.46
C THR A 731 3.76 -13.63 43.51
N PRO A 732 3.13 -13.69 44.70
CA PRO A 732 1.69 -13.92 44.85
C PRO A 732 0.82 -12.92 44.08
N GLN A 733 1.27 -11.67 43.96
CA GLN A 733 0.56 -10.61 43.24
C GLN A 733 0.42 -10.92 41.74
N ALA A 734 1.42 -11.55 41.13
CA ALA A 734 1.36 -11.92 39.72
C ALA A 734 0.30 -13.00 39.47
N LYS A 735 0.14 -13.98 40.38
CA LYS A 735 -0.95 -14.97 40.30
C LYS A 735 -2.33 -14.31 40.38
N VAL A 736 -2.52 -13.40 41.34
CA VAL A 736 -3.78 -12.64 41.49
C VAL A 736 -4.10 -11.86 40.21
N LEU A 737 -3.12 -11.18 39.63
CA LEU A 737 -3.30 -10.42 38.39
C LEU A 737 -3.76 -11.33 37.25
N ILE A 738 -3.10 -12.46 37.01
CA ILE A 738 -3.46 -13.40 35.94
C ILE A 738 -4.88 -13.93 36.16
N THR A 739 -5.23 -14.32 37.38
CA THR A 739 -6.59 -14.78 37.73
C THR A 739 -7.65 -13.75 37.34
N GLN A 740 -7.42 -12.46 37.68
CA GLN A 740 -8.37 -11.38 37.37
C GLN A 740 -8.46 -11.10 35.87
N VAL A 741 -7.32 -11.13 35.17
CA VAL A 741 -7.28 -10.93 33.71
C VAL A 741 -8.03 -12.05 32.98
N VAL A 742 -7.83 -13.31 33.38
CA VAL A 742 -8.55 -14.46 32.81
C VAL A 742 -10.06 -14.32 33.00
N SER A 743 -10.51 -14.01 34.22
CA SER A 743 -11.94 -13.79 34.51
C SER A 743 -12.52 -12.64 33.68
N LEU A 744 -11.83 -11.50 33.60
CA LEU A 744 -12.26 -10.34 32.81
C LEU A 744 -12.43 -10.69 31.32
N ILE A 745 -11.45 -11.37 30.72
CA ILE A 745 -11.49 -11.75 29.29
C ILE A 745 -12.72 -12.64 29.00
N LYS A 746 -12.98 -13.61 29.88
CA LYS A 746 -14.15 -14.51 29.74
C LYS A 746 -15.48 -13.78 29.87
N GLN A 747 -15.59 -12.85 30.81
CA GLN A 747 -16.82 -12.05 30.99
C GLN A 747 -17.08 -11.10 29.82
N LEU A 748 -16.02 -10.65 29.13
CA LEU A 748 -16.15 -9.94 27.86
C LEU A 748 -16.57 -10.87 26.69
N GLY A 749 -16.74 -12.17 26.95
CA GLY A 749 -17.17 -13.18 25.99
C GLY A 749 -16.06 -13.70 25.09
N MET A 750 -14.80 -13.47 25.43
CA MET A 750 -13.63 -13.89 24.66
C MET A 750 -12.96 -15.13 25.28
N HIS A 751 -12.32 -15.94 24.44
CA HIS A 751 -11.51 -17.07 24.90
C HIS A 751 -10.12 -16.63 25.33
N VAL A 752 -9.44 -17.43 26.16
CA VAL A 752 -8.07 -17.13 26.63
C VAL A 752 -7.10 -18.28 26.37
N LEU A 753 -5.93 -17.93 25.84
CA LEU A 753 -4.77 -18.80 25.71
C LEU A 753 -3.62 -18.19 26.51
N CYS A 754 -2.84 -19.01 27.22
CA CYS A 754 -1.64 -18.53 27.91
C CYS A 754 -0.38 -19.12 27.28
N GLU A 755 0.57 -18.25 26.95
CA GLU A 755 1.84 -18.59 26.33
C GLU A 755 2.98 -18.72 27.33
N GLY A 756 4.05 -19.39 26.91
CA GLY A 756 5.28 -19.52 27.69
C GLY A 756 5.15 -20.45 28.90
N VAL A 757 4.26 -21.44 28.83
CA VAL A 757 4.13 -22.46 29.88
C VAL A 757 5.34 -23.42 29.84
N GLU A 758 6.10 -23.47 30.92
CA GLU A 758 7.35 -24.22 31.03
C GLU A 758 7.32 -25.31 32.12
N THR A 759 6.42 -25.20 33.11
CA THR A 759 6.37 -26.14 34.26
C THR A 759 4.97 -26.71 34.48
N GLU A 760 4.90 -27.91 35.07
CA GLU A 760 3.63 -28.55 35.44
C GLU A 760 2.84 -27.71 36.47
N ALA A 761 3.53 -27.05 37.39
CA ALA A 761 2.90 -26.16 38.37
C ALA A 761 2.18 -24.97 37.70
N GLN A 762 2.72 -24.44 36.60
CA GLN A 762 2.06 -23.40 35.81
C GLN A 762 0.82 -23.94 35.09
N VAL A 763 0.90 -25.15 34.51
CA VAL A 763 -0.24 -25.83 33.88
C VAL A 763 -1.40 -25.99 34.86
N GLU A 764 -1.11 -26.53 36.05
CA GLU A 764 -2.14 -26.78 37.07
C GLU A 764 -2.74 -25.46 37.59
N PHE A 765 -1.92 -24.44 37.83
CA PHE A 765 -2.41 -23.11 38.20
C PHE A 765 -3.35 -22.51 37.13
N LEU A 766 -2.93 -22.53 35.86
CA LEU A 766 -3.71 -21.98 34.75
C LEU A 766 -5.03 -22.74 34.56
N LYS A 767 -5.01 -24.07 34.72
CA LYS A 767 -6.20 -24.91 34.71
C LYS A 767 -7.16 -24.54 35.84
N GLN A 768 -6.65 -24.33 37.06
CA GLN A 768 -7.46 -23.99 38.24
C GLN A 768 -8.16 -22.63 38.15
N ILE A 769 -7.59 -21.67 37.43
CA ILE A 769 -8.22 -20.36 37.19
C ILE A 769 -9.10 -20.36 35.94
N GLY A 770 -9.19 -21.50 35.24
CA GLY A 770 -10.03 -21.68 34.07
C GLY A 770 -9.41 -21.19 32.76
N CYS A 771 -8.10 -20.99 32.66
CA CYS A 771 -7.48 -20.68 31.36
C CYS A 771 -7.75 -21.84 30.38
N GLU A 772 -8.15 -21.55 29.14
CA GLU A 772 -8.77 -22.55 28.26
C GLU A 772 -7.75 -23.32 27.41
N ARG A 773 -6.72 -22.61 26.92
CA ARG A 773 -5.67 -23.16 26.07
C ARG A 773 -4.30 -22.77 26.59
N LEU A 774 -3.33 -23.67 26.42
CA LEU A 774 -1.97 -23.53 26.91
C LEU A 774 -0.97 -23.75 25.77
N GLN A 775 0.07 -22.92 25.72
CA GLN A 775 1.16 -23.05 24.77
C GLN A 775 2.51 -22.79 25.47
N GLY A 776 3.50 -23.64 25.21
CA GLY A 776 4.83 -23.43 25.77
C GLY A 776 5.74 -24.66 25.71
N TYR A 777 6.97 -24.48 26.20
CA TYR A 777 8.02 -25.49 26.12
C TYR A 777 7.80 -26.71 27.02
N TYR A 778 6.90 -26.61 28.00
CA TYR A 778 6.44 -27.78 28.77
C TYR A 778 5.91 -28.88 27.83
N TYR A 779 5.17 -28.48 26.79
CA TYR A 779 4.61 -29.42 25.81
C TYR A 779 5.54 -29.61 24.62
N SER A 780 5.94 -28.52 23.96
CA SER A 780 6.84 -28.62 22.81
C SER A 780 7.53 -27.30 22.47
N LYS A 781 8.72 -27.42 21.86
CA LYS A 781 9.34 -26.32 21.12
C LYS A 781 8.77 -26.26 19.69
N PRO A 782 8.80 -25.09 19.02
CA PRO A 782 8.44 -24.99 17.60
C PRO A 782 9.23 -26.01 16.76
N MET A 783 8.54 -26.73 15.87
CA MET A 783 9.13 -27.83 15.12
C MET A 783 8.67 -27.88 13.65
N PRO A 784 9.46 -28.41 12.71
CA PRO A 784 9.03 -28.61 11.32
C PRO A 784 7.77 -29.50 11.21
N TYR A 785 6.96 -29.32 10.16
CA TYR A 785 5.66 -30.00 10.02
C TYR A 785 5.74 -31.53 10.14
N GLU A 786 6.77 -32.15 9.56
CA GLU A 786 6.98 -33.61 9.64
C GLU A 786 7.19 -34.10 11.07
N LYS A 787 7.93 -33.32 11.88
CA LYS A 787 8.13 -33.63 13.31
C LYS A 787 6.85 -33.38 14.09
N ALA A 788 6.11 -32.32 13.73
CA ALA A 788 4.81 -32.03 14.32
C ALA A 788 3.78 -33.15 14.12
N TRP A 789 3.58 -33.72 12.91
CA TRP A 789 2.66 -34.88 12.77
C TRP A 789 3.13 -36.11 13.55
N ASN A 790 4.46 -36.34 13.57
CA ASN A 790 5.02 -37.49 14.27
C ASN A 790 4.87 -37.33 15.78
N PHE A 791 4.98 -36.10 16.29
CA PHE A 791 4.70 -35.76 17.68
C PHE A 791 3.23 -36.05 18.02
N LEU A 792 2.29 -35.60 17.17
CA LEU A 792 0.85 -35.90 17.30
C LEU A 792 0.54 -37.42 17.27
N LYS A 793 1.38 -38.25 16.62
CA LYS A 793 1.22 -39.71 16.56
C LYS A 793 1.79 -40.47 17.77
N LYS A 794 2.82 -39.93 18.43
CA LYS A 794 3.65 -40.66 19.41
C LYS A 794 3.45 -40.20 20.86
N SER A 795 2.83 -39.06 21.08
CA SER A 795 2.72 -38.45 22.41
C SER A 795 1.88 -39.30 23.37
N GLU A 796 2.30 -39.37 24.64
CA GLU A 796 1.48 -39.85 25.76
C GLU A 796 0.24 -38.95 26.03
N PHE A 797 0.19 -37.78 25.39
CA PHE A 797 -0.93 -36.83 25.44
C PHE A 797 -2.09 -37.29 24.56
N LYS A 798 -3.30 -37.24 25.16
CA LYS A 798 -4.57 -37.74 24.63
C LYS A 798 -4.96 -37.02 23.33
N TYR A 799 -5.58 -37.79 22.42
CA TYR A 799 -6.32 -37.44 21.19
C TYR A 799 -6.30 -35.97 20.70
N TYR A 800 -6.08 -35.75 19.41
CA TYR A 800 -6.35 -34.44 18.80
C TYR A 800 -7.85 -34.14 18.78
N GLU A 801 -8.22 -32.87 18.97
CA GLU A 801 -9.61 -32.42 18.86
C GLU A 801 -10.01 -32.38 17.38
N SER A 802 -11.08 -33.08 17.02
CA SER A 802 -11.79 -32.79 15.77
C SER A 802 -12.41 -31.40 15.83
N TYR A 803 -12.80 -30.84 14.68
CA TYR A 803 -13.43 -29.52 14.64
C TYR A 803 -14.70 -29.43 15.53
N GLU A 804 -15.56 -30.46 15.47
CA GLU A 804 -16.79 -30.52 16.26
C GLU A 804 -16.51 -30.62 17.77
N GLU A 805 -15.48 -31.37 18.15
CA GLU A 805 -15.01 -31.42 19.55
C GLU A 805 -14.43 -30.09 20.00
N GLY A 806 -13.67 -29.40 19.14
CA GLY A 806 -13.14 -28.06 19.43
C GLY A 806 -14.25 -27.07 19.76
N VAL A 807 -15.31 -27.03 18.92
CA VAL A 807 -16.50 -26.18 19.15
C VAL A 807 -17.22 -26.56 20.46
N TYR A 808 -17.28 -27.85 20.78
CA TYR A 808 -17.86 -28.34 22.03
C TYR A 808 -17.04 -27.92 23.26
N TYR A 809 -15.72 -28.10 23.22
CA TYR A 809 -14.84 -27.73 24.32
C TYR A 809 -14.72 -26.22 24.49
N ASP A 810 -14.81 -25.43 23.42
CA ASP A 810 -14.84 -23.96 23.52
C ASP A 810 -16.07 -23.47 24.29
N LYS A 811 -17.25 -24.04 24.03
CA LYS A 811 -18.47 -23.73 24.80
C LYS A 811 -18.35 -24.08 26.28
N ILE A 812 -17.73 -25.23 26.58
CA ILE A 812 -17.52 -25.66 27.98
C ILE A 812 -16.50 -24.76 28.67
N SER A 813 -15.42 -24.41 27.97
CA SER A 813 -14.29 -23.67 28.51
C SER A 813 -14.59 -22.18 28.71
N GLN A 814 -15.60 -21.63 28.00
CA GLN A 814 -15.98 -20.22 28.10
C GLN A 814 -16.50 -19.82 29.49
N ILE A 815 -16.94 -20.78 30.31
CA ILE A 815 -17.47 -20.51 31.64
C ILE A 815 -16.37 -19.94 32.53
N ASP A 816 -16.68 -18.82 33.15
CA ASP A 816 -15.86 -18.27 34.21
C ASP A 816 -16.11 -19.07 35.51
N ILE A 817 -15.13 -19.89 35.88
CA ILE A 817 -15.18 -20.73 37.08
C ILE A 817 -14.77 -19.98 38.37
N LEU A 818 -14.57 -18.66 38.26
CA LEU A 818 -14.23 -17.76 39.35
C LEU A 818 -15.40 -16.84 39.75
N SER A 819 -16.49 -16.83 38.98
CA SER A 819 -17.74 -16.10 39.27
C SER A 819 -18.92 -17.08 39.42
N ASP A 820 -20.13 -16.59 39.76
CA ASP A 820 -21.32 -17.44 39.84
C ASP A 820 -21.88 -17.69 38.42
N PRO A 821 -21.75 -18.90 37.83
CA PRO A 821 -22.23 -19.17 36.48
C PRO A 821 -23.76 -19.28 36.38
N PHE A 822 -24.47 -19.15 37.50
CA PHE A 822 -25.94 -19.21 37.59
C PHE A 822 -26.60 -17.83 37.68
N ASN A 823 -25.84 -16.77 37.96
CA ASN A 823 -26.34 -15.39 38.06
C ASN A 823 -25.49 -14.42 37.24
N GLU A 824 -26.10 -13.75 36.25
CA GLU A 824 -25.38 -12.80 35.38
C GLU A 824 -24.90 -11.52 36.08
N ASN A 825 -25.35 -11.26 37.32
CA ASN A 825 -25.06 -10.04 38.10
C ASN A 825 -24.29 -10.31 39.42
N SER A 826 -23.61 -11.45 39.57
CA SER A 826 -22.91 -11.78 40.83
C SER A 826 -21.60 -11.01 41.01
N ASP A 827 -21.27 -10.65 42.26
CA ASP A 827 -19.98 -10.02 42.63
C ASP A 827 -18.76 -10.96 42.43
N PHE A 828 -17.61 -10.36 42.12
CA PHE A 828 -16.32 -11.04 41.95
C PHE A 828 -15.73 -11.49 43.31
N ASP A 829 -15.70 -12.80 43.60
CA ASP A 829 -15.12 -13.26 44.87
C ASP A 829 -14.42 -14.64 44.81
N GLY A 830 -14.58 -15.42 43.73
CA GLY A 830 -13.95 -16.75 43.62
C GLY A 830 -14.47 -17.80 44.61
N ARG A 831 -15.54 -17.49 45.35
CA ARG A 831 -15.98 -18.24 46.55
C ARG A 831 -16.78 -19.50 46.28
N TYR A 832 -17.14 -19.78 45.04
CA TYR A 832 -18.08 -20.86 44.75
C TYR A 832 -17.36 -22.19 44.50
N PRO A 833 -17.77 -23.29 45.16
CA PRO A 833 -17.25 -24.62 44.88
C PRO A 833 -17.84 -25.10 43.56
N LEU A 834 -17.08 -24.96 42.46
CA LEU A 834 -17.54 -25.25 41.10
C LEU A 834 -16.79 -26.41 40.48
N GLY A 835 -17.49 -27.15 39.62
CA GLY A 835 -16.85 -28.07 38.70
C GLY A 835 -17.54 -28.16 37.35
N ILE A 836 -16.89 -28.89 36.45
CA ILE A 836 -17.38 -29.26 35.12
C ILE A 836 -17.43 -30.79 35.01
N VAL A 837 -18.62 -31.35 34.78
CA VAL A 837 -18.86 -32.80 34.67
C VAL A 837 -19.55 -33.13 33.35
N GLN A 838 -19.09 -34.18 32.69
CA GLN A 838 -19.73 -34.78 31.53
C GLN A 838 -20.45 -36.07 31.91
N ARG A 839 -21.64 -36.25 31.35
CA ARG A 839 -22.42 -37.48 31.36
C ARG A 839 -22.42 -38.10 29.97
N ASP A 840 -22.15 -39.40 29.87
CA ASP A 840 -22.28 -40.16 28.62
C ASP A 840 -23.63 -40.89 28.49
N ALA A 841 -23.82 -41.63 27.39
CA ALA A 841 -25.05 -42.39 27.11
C ALA A 841 -25.35 -43.47 28.16
N GLN A 842 -24.34 -43.97 28.86
CA GLN A 842 -24.45 -44.99 29.89
C GLN A 842 -24.61 -44.36 31.29
N ASN A 843 -24.85 -43.05 31.39
CA ASN A 843 -24.89 -42.27 32.62
C ASN A 843 -23.56 -42.28 33.41
N LYS A 844 -22.45 -42.65 32.80
CA LYS A 844 -21.14 -42.51 33.44
C LYS A 844 -20.78 -41.04 33.53
N LEU A 845 -20.31 -40.62 34.70
CA LEU A 845 -19.85 -39.26 34.96
C LEU A 845 -18.33 -39.18 34.83
N SER A 846 -17.84 -38.17 34.10
CA SER A 846 -16.43 -37.80 33.98
C SER A 846 -16.24 -36.35 34.43
N ILE A 847 -15.36 -36.11 35.38
CA ILE A 847 -15.03 -34.80 35.94
C ILE A 847 -13.87 -34.21 35.13
N TYR A 848 -14.12 -33.09 34.44
CA TYR A 848 -13.08 -32.37 33.70
C TYR A 848 -12.32 -31.37 34.56
N LEU A 849 -13.02 -30.73 35.50
CA LEU A 849 -12.47 -29.68 36.33
C LEU A 849 -13.18 -29.61 37.67
N LEU A 850 -12.40 -29.47 38.73
CA LEU A 850 -12.83 -29.02 40.05
C LEU A 850 -12.01 -27.77 40.35
N ASN A 851 -12.67 -26.64 40.61
CA ASN A 851 -11.91 -25.47 41.07
C ASN A 851 -11.39 -25.73 42.49
N ARG A 852 -10.40 -24.94 42.92
CA ARG A 852 -9.77 -25.09 44.23
C ARG A 852 -10.77 -25.12 45.38
N ARG A 853 -11.82 -24.29 45.29
CA ARG A 853 -12.83 -24.21 46.34
C ARG A 853 -13.66 -25.49 46.46
N TYR A 854 -13.99 -26.12 45.33
CA TYR A 854 -14.63 -27.45 45.31
C TYR A 854 -13.74 -28.49 45.97
N GLN A 855 -12.45 -28.50 45.64
CA GLN A 855 -11.48 -29.42 46.22
C GLN A 855 -11.37 -29.27 47.74
N GLU A 856 -11.28 -28.03 48.23
CA GLU A 856 -11.23 -27.72 49.67
C GLU A 856 -12.48 -28.18 50.41
N VAL A 857 -13.68 -28.03 49.81
CA VAL A 857 -14.92 -28.52 50.40
C VAL A 857 -14.90 -30.04 50.50
N MET A 858 -14.49 -30.75 49.44
CA MET A 858 -14.41 -32.21 49.47
C MET A 858 -13.37 -32.72 50.49
N GLU A 859 -12.20 -32.07 50.57
CA GLU A 859 -11.15 -32.40 51.53
C GLU A 859 -11.59 -32.17 52.97
N TYR A 860 -12.34 -31.09 53.25
CA TYR A 860 -12.91 -30.84 54.58
C TYR A 860 -13.80 -31.98 55.06
N TYR A 861 -14.50 -32.67 54.15
CA TYR A 861 -15.30 -33.86 54.46
C TYR A 861 -14.53 -35.18 54.27
N ASN A 862 -13.19 -35.16 54.20
CA ASN A 862 -12.29 -36.31 54.05
C ASN A 862 -12.44 -37.12 52.75
N TYR A 863 -12.86 -36.47 51.66
CA TYR A 863 -12.91 -37.12 50.34
C TYR A 863 -11.63 -36.91 49.53
N ASP A 864 -11.19 -37.97 48.86
CA ASP A 864 -10.08 -37.94 47.91
C ASP A 864 -10.57 -37.39 46.55
N ASN A 865 -10.18 -36.16 46.24
CA ASN A 865 -10.51 -35.49 44.98
C ASN A 865 -10.11 -36.29 43.74
N GLN A 866 -9.05 -37.11 43.80
CA GLN A 866 -8.61 -37.93 42.67
C GLN A 866 -9.49 -39.17 42.44
N LYS A 867 -10.20 -39.63 43.48
CA LYS A 867 -11.09 -40.79 43.42
C LYS A 867 -12.57 -40.40 43.46
N LEU A 868 -12.89 -39.13 43.27
CA LEU A 868 -14.26 -38.65 43.37
C LEU A 868 -15.18 -39.29 42.31
N GLU A 869 -14.68 -39.48 41.09
CA GLU A 869 -15.41 -40.21 40.03
C GLU A 869 -15.73 -41.66 40.46
N GLU A 870 -14.75 -42.37 41.02
CA GLU A 870 -14.94 -43.75 41.49
C GLU A 870 -15.89 -43.81 42.69
N THR A 871 -15.82 -42.82 43.58
CA THR A 871 -16.67 -42.71 44.76
C THR A 871 -18.12 -42.49 44.34
N LEU A 872 -18.37 -41.55 43.42
CA LEU A 872 -19.69 -41.30 42.83
C LEU A 872 -20.21 -42.52 42.06
N ALA A 873 -19.35 -43.30 41.41
CA ALA A 873 -19.78 -44.52 40.72
C ALA A 873 -20.13 -45.68 41.67
N LYS A 874 -19.48 -45.75 42.85
CA LYS A 874 -19.71 -46.79 43.86
C LYS A 874 -20.99 -46.57 44.65
N ASP A 875 -21.33 -45.32 44.98
CA ASP A 875 -22.59 -44.98 45.65
C ASP A 875 -23.75 -44.85 44.65
N LYS A 876 -24.46 -45.96 44.42
CA LYS A 876 -25.58 -46.02 43.46
C LYS A 876 -26.73 -45.06 43.81
N SER A 877 -26.94 -44.75 45.08
CA SER A 877 -28.04 -43.86 45.51
C SER A 877 -27.71 -42.42 45.15
N LEU A 878 -26.53 -41.95 45.54
CA LEU A 878 -26.05 -40.61 45.22
C LEU A 878 -25.89 -40.43 43.70
N HIS A 879 -25.36 -41.44 43.01
CA HIS A 879 -25.25 -41.43 41.55
C HIS A 879 -26.60 -41.21 40.87
N ALA A 880 -27.64 -41.96 41.28
CA ALA A 880 -28.98 -41.83 40.71
C ALA A 880 -29.58 -40.46 40.97
N GLU A 881 -29.34 -39.88 42.15
CA GLU A 881 -29.85 -38.55 42.51
C GLU A 881 -29.16 -37.44 41.71
N VAL A 882 -27.83 -37.50 41.56
CA VAL A 882 -27.07 -36.59 40.69
C VAL A 882 -27.57 -36.68 39.25
N ILE A 883 -27.69 -37.89 38.69
CA ILE A 883 -28.18 -38.09 37.31
C ILE A 883 -29.59 -37.55 37.12
N LYS A 884 -30.48 -37.69 38.13
CA LYS A 884 -31.82 -37.12 38.10
C LYS A 884 -31.77 -35.61 37.98
N ILE A 885 -30.94 -34.94 38.79
CA ILE A 885 -30.79 -33.47 38.77
C ILE A 885 -30.26 -33.00 37.40
N LEU A 886 -29.20 -33.65 36.91
CA LEU A 886 -28.61 -33.34 35.60
C LEU A 886 -29.65 -33.49 34.48
N THR A 887 -30.38 -34.61 34.47
CA THR A 887 -31.43 -34.87 33.47
C THR A 887 -32.55 -33.85 33.54
N GLN A 888 -32.99 -33.47 34.74
CA GLN A 888 -34.02 -32.43 34.90
C GLN A 888 -33.53 -31.07 34.38
N SER A 889 -32.29 -30.68 34.69
CA SER A 889 -31.71 -29.40 34.23
C SER A 889 -31.55 -29.35 32.72
N GLU A 890 -31.27 -30.50 32.11
CA GLU A 890 -31.19 -30.65 30.66
C GLU A 890 -32.56 -30.45 29.99
N HIS A 891 -33.62 -31.05 30.54
CA HIS A 891 -34.98 -30.90 30.02
C HIS A 891 -35.49 -29.48 30.16
N SER A 892 -35.22 -28.82 31.30
CA SER A 892 -35.67 -27.44 31.54
C SER A 892 -34.81 -26.40 30.83
N LYS A 893 -33.58 -26.77 30.41
CA LYS A 893 -32.53 -25.86 29.91
C LYS A 893 -32.19 -24.72 30.88
N THR A 894 -32.47 -24.91 32.16
CA THR A 894 -32.27 -23.92 33.22
C THR A 894 -31.50 -24.55 34.39
N ALA A 895 -31.02 -23.70 35.28
CA ALA A 895 -30.39 -24.14 36.52
C ALA A 895 -31.41 -24.86 37.41
N ILE A 896 -31.05 -26.05 37.91
CA ILE A 896 -31.85 -26.76 38.92
C ILE A 896 -31.02 -26.94 40.18
N ALA A 897 -31.65 -26.66 41.32
CA ALA A 897 -31.10 -26.89 42.64
C ALA A 897 -31.84 -28.08 43.29
N ALA A 898 -31.11 -28.99 43.91
CA ALA A 898 -31.70 -30.05 44.72
C ALA A 898 -30.81 -30.37 45.92
N HIS A 899 -31.45 -30.86 46.98
CA HIS A 899 -30.74 -31.38 48.14
C HIS A 899 -30.12 -32.73 47.81
N LEU A 900 -28.89 -32.93 48.25
CA LEU A 900 -28.18 -34.20 48.19
C LEU A 900 -27.71 -34.55 49.60
N ASN A 901 -27.96 -35.78 50.03
CA ASN A 901 -27.34 -36.30 51.24
C ASN A 901 -26.16 -37.20 50.87
N PHE A 902 -24.96 -36.86 51.32
CA PHE A 902 -23.73 -37.60 51.04
C PHE A 902 -23.15 -38.14 52.35
N HIS A 903 -23.36 -39.43 52.60
CA HIS A 903 -22.93 -40.17 53.79
C HIS A 903 -23.28 -39.53 55.16
N GLY A 904 -24.33 -38.69 55.23
CA GLY A 904 -24.76 -38.01 56.47
C GLY A 904 -24.57 -36.49 56.49
N HIS A 905 -24.13 -35.89 55.38
CA HIS A 905 -24.03 -34.45 55.21
C HIS A 905 -24.99 -33.96 54.12
N ASP A 906 -25.76 -32.92 54.42
CA ASP A 906 -26.71 -32.31 53.48
C ASP A 906 -26.03 -31.20 52.67
N PHE A 907 -26.02 -31.38 51.35
CA PHE A 907 -25.55 -30.41 50.37
C PHE A 907 -26.72 -29.93 49.50
N VAL A 908 -26.55 -28.77 48.88
CA VAL A 908 -27.36 -28.34 47.74
C VAL A 908 -26.48 -28.40 46.51
N LEU A 909 -26.88 -29.23 45.55
CA LEU A 909 -26.28 -29.26 44.22
C LEU A 909 -27.10 -28.39 43.29
N ARG A 910 -26.45 -27.39 42.70
CA ARG A 910 -26.98 -26.62 41.57
C ARG A 910 -26.30 -27.08 40.30
N ALA A 911 -27.08 -27.42 39.27
CA ALA A 911 -26.54 -27.85 37.98
C ALA A 911 -27.23 -27.16 36.81
N LYS A 912 -26.47 -26.89 35.75
CA LYS A 912 -26.95 -26.30 34.49
C LYS A 912 -26.24 -26.97 33.30
N PRO A 913 -26.97 -27.37 32.24
CA PRO A 913 -26.35 -27.91 31.03
C PRO A 913 -25.58 -26.82 30.28
N LEU A 914 -24.43 -27.19 29.73
CA LEU A 914 -23.51 -26.29 29.03
C LEU A 914 -23.47 -26.56 27.53
N ALA A 915 -23.18 -27.81 27.18
CA ALA A 915 -22.98 -28.21 25.80
C ALA A 915 -23.29 -29.69 25.60
N HIS A 916 -23.69 -30.03 24.38
CA HIS A 916 -23.96 -31.39 23.93
C HIS A 916 -22.98 -31.75 22.82
N TYR A 917 -22.49 -32.97 22.82
CA TYR A 917 -21.71 -33.55 21.72
C TYR A 917 -22.06 -35.02 21.58
N GLN A 918 -22.65 -35.38 20.44
CA GLN A 918 -23.22 -36.71 20.21
C GLN A 918 -24.18 -37.10 21.36
N SER A 919 -23.89 -38.19 22.09
CA SER A 919 -24.66 -38.64 23.24
C SER A 919 -24.12 -38.15 24.60
N LYS A 920 -23.12 -37.26 24.58
CA LYS A 920 -22.50 -36.69 25.78
C LYS A 920 -23.07 -35.31 26.08
N VAL A 921 -23.30 -35.03 27.37
CA VAL A 921 -23.77 -33.73 27.85
C VAL A 921 -22.87 -33.27 28.97
N THR A 922 -22.39 -32.03 28.91
CA THR A 922 -21.56 -31.43 29.97
C THR A 922 -22.36 -30.41 30.74
N TYR A 923 -22.15 -30.40 32.05
CA TYR A 923 -22.84 -29.55 33.00
C TYR A 923 -21.82 -28.81 33.85
N VAL A 924 -22.17 -27.58 34.24
CA VAL A 924 -21.53 -26.91 35.38
C VAL A 924 -22.31 -27.28 36.63
N TYR A 925 -21.60 -27.53 37.72
CA TYR A 925 -22.19 -27.80 39.01
C TYR A 925 -21.56 -26.92 40.08
N MET A 926 -22.40 -26.46 41.00
CA MET A 926 -22.02 -25.77 42.21
C MET A 926 -22.50 -26.59 43.41
N LEU A 927 -21.59 -26.82 44.35
CA LEU A 927 -21.90 -27.48 45.61
C LEU A 927 -21.92 -26.44 46.73
N GLY A 928 -22.80 -26.59 47.71
CA GLY A 928 -22.79 -25.76 48.92
C GLY A 928 -23.53 -26.41 50.07
N SER A 929 -23.22 -25.99 51.30
CA SER A 929 -24.07 -26.28 52.46
C SER A 929 -25.26 -25.31 52.50
N LEU A 930 -26.34 -25.73 53.16
CA LEU A 930 -27.54 -24.91 53.39
C LEU A 930 -27.24 -23.54 54.04
N GLU A 931 -26.19 -23.46 54.87
CA GLU A 931 -25.77 -22.21 55.53
C GLU A 931 -24.91 -21.28 54.65
N ASN A 932 -24.16 -21.81 53.68
CA ASN A 932 -23.24 -21.03 52.83
C ASN A 932 -23.87 -20.51 51.53
N LEU A 933 -25.02 -21.04 51.10
CA LEU A 933 -25.77 -20.53 49.93
C LEU A 933 -26.81 -19.46 50.31
N MET A 934 -27.09 -19.28 51.61
CA MET A 934 -28.01 -18.26 52.14
C MET A 934 -27.30 -17.03 52.75
N ARG A 935 -25.96 -17.06 52.86
CA ARG A 935 -25.10 -15.91 53.19
C ARG A 935 -24.34 -15.49 51.95
#